data_AF-A0A951PEX3-F1
#
_entry.id   AF-A0A951PEX3-F1
#
_cell.length_a   1.000
_cell.length_b   1.000
_cell.length_c   1.000
_cell.angle_alpha   90.00
_cell.angle_beta   90.00
_cell.angle_gamma   90.00
#
_symmetry.space_group_name_H-M   'P 1'
#
loop_
_entity.id
_entity.type
_entity.pdbx_description
1 polymer ?
#
loop_
_entity_poly.entity_id
_entity_poly.type
_entity_poly.pdbx_seq_one_letter_code
_entity_poly.pdbx_strand_id
1 'polypeptide(L)'
;MTETTLKGFAVLPADSFAPGPASGAGISANGRTGPFTQGQPIQGFSAVQFADDQTFWFMPDNGYGSKANSADFLLRIYRVDPHFRSNESGGSESGDGSVSVGDFIQLADPDNKIPFEITNGDTLERLLTGADFDIESFVLAPDGIWIGDEFGPYLLHFDTSGKLLEAPVATPNITNLKTLNGQPPIVIGHRGASGSRPEHTLASYELAIEQGADFIEPDLVSTQDGVLIARHENEISGTTDVASRPEFADRKTTKTIDGIEYTGWFTEDFTLAEIKTLRAIERLPFRNPFFNGEFEIPTFQEVIDLAKSKSLETGRTIGIYPETKHPTYHDSIGLSLEEPLVEILQENGLDQADSPVFIQSFEVGNLKELNQIIDVPLVQLLDAADIALDGTLIEIQPYDFVVSGDERTYGDIRSPEGLQEVATYADGIGPWKRMIVSVKGTDADGDGKADDINGDGAVNDADKMLTEPTMLVQDAHDAGLLVHPYTFRNEGLYLARDYNGDPEQEYRQFIQLGVDGYFTDFPATGHKVRNQAIQSEVKSPDNPDVLTGMALSNLGRSRGFEGLAINPDRTKIYPLLEGSVTGDPSNALRIYEYDLATAEFSDKLIGYYRLESPSNAIGDFTVINDNEYLVIERDNNQGLAAKFKKIYKVDFSQQDDKGYVEKQEVADLLNIQDPDDLSQDGSPTYQMPFQTIEDLLVIDSQTILVANDNNYPFSVGRPPAIDNNEIVVLGLSEPLDLDPRVGLAGLLDQASLMALAPSPMS
;
A
#
# COMPACT_ATOMS: atom_id res chain seq x y z
N MET A 1 21.28 27.15 -2.07
CA MET A 1 21.25 26.71 -0.68
C MET A 1 20.55 27.81 0.07
N THR A 2 19.39 27.50 0.64
CA THR A 2 18.72 28.40 1.59
C THR A 2 19.63 28.53 2.80
N GLU A 3 19.88 29.76 3.23
CA GLU A 3 20.71 30.02 4.42
C GLU A 3 19.78 30.16 5.62
N THR A 4 19.98 29.35 6.65
CA THR A 4 19.20 29.36 7.90
C THR A 4 20.11 29.74 9.05
N THR A 5 19.68 30.65 9.92
CA THR A 5 20.49 31.13 11.06
C THR A 5 19.81 30.79 12.38
N LEU A 6 20.57 30.33 13.37
CA LEU A 6 20.09 30.13 14.73
C LEU A 6 19.82 31.50 15.39
N LYS A 7 18.59 31.70 15.87
CA LYS A 7 18.12 32.94 16.50
C LYS A 7 17.82 32.77 17.99
N GLY A 8 17.46 31.57 18.39
CA GLY A 8 17.14 31.20 19.76
C GLY A 8 17.57 29.78 20.05
N PHE A 9 18.12 29.53 21.23
CA PHE A 9 18.45 28.19 21.69
C PHE A 9 18.03 28.00 23.15
N ALA A 10 17.30 26.93 23.43
CA ALA A 10 16.96 26.46 24.77
C ALA A 10 17.05 24.92 24.83
N VAL A 11 17.31 24.38 26.01
CA VAL A 11 17.47 22.92 26.20
C VAL A 11 16.75 22.45 27.46
N LEU A 12 15.92 21.42 27.30
CA LEU A 12 15.32 20.67 28.40
C LEU A 12 16.15 19.39 28.64
N PRO A 13 16.71 19.19 29.84
CA PRO A 13 17.46 17.98 30.13
C PRO A 13 16.64 16.70 29.92
N ALA A 14 17.27 15.67 29.35
CA ALA A 14 16.63 14.39 29.06
C ALA A 14 16.00 13.72 30.29
N ASP A 15 16.57 13.89 31.48
CA ASP A 15 16.01 13.33 32.72
C ASP A 15 15.15 14.38 33.46
N SER A 16 14.10 14.89 32.80
CA SER A 16 13.11 15.81 33.42
C SER A 16 11.77 15.10 33.64
N PHE A 17 11.22 15.19 34.85
CA PHE A 17 10.04 14.42 35.26
C PHE A 17 8.91 15.32 35.74
N ALA A 18 7.67 14.92 35.45
CA ALA A 18 6.45 15.52 35.96
C ALA A 18 5.81 14.65 37.06
N PRO A 19 5.04 15.23 37.99
CA PRO A 19 4.23 14.48 38.93
C PRO A 19 3.31 13.46 38.23
N GLY A 20 3.33 12.21 38.69
CA GLY A 20 2.58 11.12 38.08
C GLY A 20 2.89 9.77 38.73
N PRO A 21 2.23 8.69 38.31
CA PRO A 21 2.62 7.34 38.69
C PRO A 21 4.04 7.04 38.21
N ALA A 22 4.67 6.01 38.79
CA ALA A 22 5.92 5.51 38.24
C ALA A 22 5.66 4.94 36.84
N SER A 23 6.53 5.24 35.88
CA SER A 23 6.38 4.92 34.46
C SER A 23 7.65 4.25 33.91
N GLY A 24 7.56 3.55 32.79
CA GLY A 24 8.69 2.89 32.14
C GLY A 24 9.02 1.52 32.72
N ALA A 25 8.02 0.78 33.20
CA ALA A 25 8.18 -0.60 33.61
C ALA A 25 8.68 -1.45 32.43
N GLY A 26 9.90 -1.97 32.54
CA GLY A 26 10.53 -2.76 31.46
C GLY A 26 11.46 -1.96 30.55
N ILE A 27 11.59 -0.65 30.74
CA ILE A 27 12.55 0.18 30.02
C ILE A 27 13.95 -0.02 30.58
N SER A 28 14.91 -0.36 29.72
CA SER A 28 16.34 -0.39 30.05
C SER A 28 17.17 -0.07 28.80
N ALA A 29 17.62 1.18 28.68
CA ALA A 29 18.45 1.65 27.57
C ALA A 29 19.35 2.81 28.02
N ASN A 30 20.53 2.93 27.41
CA ASN A 30 21.48 4.04 27.62
C ASN A 30 21.74 4.42 29.10
N GLY A 31 21.78 3.40 29.97
CA GLY A 31 22.04 3.56 31.40
C GLY A 31 20.85 4.02 32.24
N ARG A 32 19.65 4.14 31.64
CA ARG A 32 18.38 4.38 32.35
C ARG A 32 17.66 3.05 32.49
N THR A 33 17.03 2.82 33.63
CA THR A 33 16.21 1.63 33.85
C THR A 33 15.03 2.01 34.71
N GLY A 34 13.83 1.76 34.18
CA GLY A 34 12.58 2.02 34.88
C GLY A 34 12.20 0.88 35.85
N PRO A 35 11.09 1.03 36.58
CA PRO A 35 10.19 2.18 36.53
C PRO A 35 10.82 3.43 37.16
N PHE A 36 10.60 4.59 36.56
CA PHE A 36 11.08 5.88 37.04
C PHE A 36 10.24 6.34 38.22
N THR A 37 10.83 6.29 39.42
CA THR A 37 10.12 6.57 40.68
C THR A 37 10.04 8.06 41.02
N GLN A 38 10.76 8.89 40.27
CA GLN A 38 10.77 10.36 40.38
C GLN A 38 9.49 11.00 39.83
N GLY A 39 8.78 10.29 38.96
CA GLY A 39 7.60 10.75 38.23
C GLY A 39 7.59 10.20 36.82
N GLN A 40 6.67 10.70 35.99
CA GLN A 40 6.64 10.36 34.57
C GLN A 40 7.67 11.22 33.81
N PRO A 41 8.46 10.65 32.89
CA PRO A 41 9.23 11.43 31.93
C PRO A 41 8.35 12.44 31.16
N ILE A 42 8.87 13.63 30.92
CA ILE A 42 8.20 14.69 30.12
C ILE A 42 8.62 14.61 28.65
N GLN A 43 9.71 13.91 28.38
CA GLN A 43 10.36 13.77 27.07
C GLN A 43 9.50 12.99 26.07
N GLY A 44 9.88 13.03 24.80
CA GLY A 44 9.10 12.43 23.71
C GLY A 44 8.42 13.44 22.79
N PHE A 45 8.78 14.73 22.82
CA PHE A 45 7.99 15.80 22.17
C PHE A 45 7.81 15.58 20.67
N SER A 46 6.57 15.28 20.28
CA SER A 46 6.16 15.03 18.91
C SER A 46 5.29 16.15 18.32
N ALA A 47 4.92 17.17 19.11
CA ALA A 47 4.13 18.27 18.61
C ALA A 47 4.20 19.53 19.49
N VAL A 48 4.06 20.69 18.83
CA VAL A 48 4.10 22.00 19.49
C VAL A 48 2.99 22.95 19.01
N GLN A 49 2.39 23.70 19.95
CA GLN A 49 1.48 24.81 19.66
C GLN A 49 1.73 25.99 20.60
N PHE A 50 1.30 27.20 20.21
CA PHE A 50 1.32 28.34 21.14
C PHE A 50 0.38 28.10 22.32
N ALA A 51 0.89 28.30 23.55
CA ALA A 51 0.05 28.43 24.74
C ALA A 51 -0.31 29.89 25.01
N ASP A 52 0.66 30.79 24.84
CA ASP A 52 0.51 32.24 24.82
C ASP A 52 1.69 32.88 24.07
N ASP A 53 1.95 34.18 24.29
CA ASP A 53 3.01 34.94 23.64
C ASP A 53 4.43 34.60 24.15
N GLN A 54 4.56 33.78 25.18
CA GLN A 54 5.84 33.42 25.82
C GLN A 54 6.03 31.91 25.99
N THR A 55 4.96 31.14 26.05
CA THR A 55 4.95 29.71 26.37
C THR A 55 4.26 28.89 25.29
N PHE A 56 4.62 27.61 25.26
CA PHE A 56 4.18 26.65 24.24
C PHE A 56 3.56 25.43 24.91
N TRP A 57 2.61 24.80 24.24
CA TRP A 57 2.14 23.47 24.55
C TRP A 57 2.99 22.47 23.77
N PHE A 58 3.66 21.56 24.47
CA PHE A 58 4.36 20.42 23.88
C PHE A 58 3.67 19.12 24.28
N MET A 59 3.49 18.22 23.32
CA MET A 59 2.89 16.92 23.54
C MET A 59 3.94 15.85 23.29
N PRO A 60 4.19 14.94 24.25
CA PRO A 60 4.96 13.75 23.97
C PRO A 60 4.15 12.72 23.16
N ASP A 61 4.88 11.89 22.43
CA ASP A 61 4.41 10.70 21.73
C ASP A 61 3.85 9.62 22.67
N ASN A 62 3.77 8.37 22.19
CA ASN A 62 3.40 7.25 23.06
C ASN A 62 4.37 6.99 24.23
N GLY A 63 5.51 7.69 24.31
CA GLY A 63 6.42 7.73 25.43
C GLY A 63 7.67 6.86 25.27
N TYR A 64 7.52 5.58 24.92
CA TYR A 64 8.64 4.62 24.88
C TYR A 64 8.79 3.88 23.55
N GLY A 65 8.24 4.43 22.47
CA GLY A 65 8.41 3.99 21.09
C GLY A 65 7.62 2.73 20.70
N SER A 66 6.81 2.15 21.59
CA SER A 66 5.91 1.06 21.19
C SER A 66 4.69 0.89 22.09
N LYS A 67 3.61 0.38 21.52
CA LYS A 67 2.42 -0.04 22.27
C LYS A 67 2.72 -0.94 23.48
N ALA A 68 3.70 -1.83 23.35
CA ALA A 68 3.95 -2.90 24.32
C ALA A 68 4.64 -2.44 25.62
N ASN A 69 5.34 -1.31 25.60
CA ASN A 69 6.05 -0.77 26.76
C ASN A 69 5.48 0.56 27.27
N SER A 70 4.45 1.11 26.61
CA SER A 70 3.86 2.41 26.92
C SER A 70 2.57 2.37 27.75
N ALA A 71 2.20 1.20 28.30
CA ALA A 71 0.98 1.05 29.10
C ALA A 71 0.98 1.82 30.43
N ASP A 72 2.15 2.22 30.92
CA ASP A 72 2.29 3.03 32.14
C ASP A 72 2.75 4.48 31.84
N PHE A 73 2.69 4.91 30.58
CA PHE A 73 2.96 6.29 30.16
C PHE A 73 1.64 7.01 29.91
N LEU A 74 1.28 7.98 30.76
CA LEU A 74 0.05 8.75 30.60
C LEU A 74 0.20 9.80 29.51
N LEU A 75 -0.75 9.86 28.58
CA LEU A 75 -0.76 10.85 27.51
C LEU A 75 -1.13 12.24 28.07
N ARG A 76 -0.29 13.23 27.80
CA ARG A 76 -0.37 14.58 28.38
C ARG A 76 0.13 15.63 27.40
N ILE A 77 -0.32 16.87 27.58
CA ILE A 77 0.20 18.04 26.88
C ILE A 77 0.77 19.00 27.93
N TYR A 78 2.05 19.32 27.86
CA TYR A 78 2.79 20.11 28.85
C TYR A 78 2.95 21.55 28.42
N ARG A 79 2.76 22.49 29.33
CA ARG A 79 3.15 23.89 29.09
C ARG A 79 4.63 24.04 29.33
N VAL A 80 5.33 24.60 28.37
CA VAL A 80 6.78 24.76 28.37
C VAL A 80 7.14 26.22 28.11
N ASP A 81 8.07 26.73 28.90
CA ASP A 81 8.60 28.10 28.83
C ASP A 81 10.12 28.01 28.53
N PRO A 82 10.53 28.14 27.26
CA PRO A 82 11.93 28.14 26.87
C PRO A 82 12.56 29.53 27.09
N HIS A 83 13.56 29.62 27.96
CA HIS A 83 14.31 30.85 28.25
C HIS A 83 15.41 31.04 27.19
N PHE A 84 15.02 31.31 25.95
CA PHE A 84 15.92 31.31 24.80
C PHE A 84 17.15 32.23 24.98
N ARG A 85 18.34 31.70 24.71
CA ARG A 85 19.52 32.53 24.41
C ARG A 85 19.34 33.14 23.04
N SER A 86 19.37 34.47 22.95
CA SER A 86 19.19 35.20 21.70
C SER A 86 20.03 36.48 21.68
N ASN A 87 20.33 36.96 20.48
CA ASN A 87 21.13 38.17 20.26
C ASN A 87 20.31 39.36 19.73
N GLU A 88 18.99 39.25 19.71
CA GLU A 88 18.13 40.30 19.18
C GLU A 88 18.05 41.50 20.12
N SER A 89 18.47 42.67 19.63
CA SER A 89 18.65 43.89 20.41
C SER A 89 17.34 44.65 20.71
N GLY A 90 16.18 43.97 20.74
CA GLY A 90 14.89 44.62 20.47
C GLY A 90 13.64 44.19 21.23
N GLY A 91 13.62 43.11 22.03
CA GLY A 91 12.43 42.73 22.80
C GLY A 91 12.60 41.45 23.61
N SER A 92 12.34 41.53 24.92
CA SER A 92 12.58 40.55 26.00
C SER A 92 14.03 40.12 26.22
N GLU A 93 14.42 39.97 27.48
CA GLU A 93 15.80 39.74 27.93
C GLU A 93 16.38 38.45 27.31
N SER A 94 17.66 38.46 26.89
CA SER A 94 18.36 37.21 26.54
C SER A 94 18.26 36.25 27.71
N GLY A 95 17.58 35.12 27.53
CA GLY A 95 17.48 34.05 28.52
C GLY A 95 18.81 33.33 28.71
N ASP A 96 18.83 32.34 29.59
CA ASP A 96 20.01 31.54 29.92
C ASP A 96 20.11 30.22 29.12
N GLY A 97 19.08 29.90 28.34
CA GLY A 97 18.97 28.68 27.54
C GLY A 97 18.34 27.52 28.29
N SER A 98 17.83 27.74 29.51
CA SER A 98 17.08 26.73 30.25
C SER A 98 15.63 26.63 29.78
N VAL A 99 14.97 25.54 30.15
CA VAL A 99 13.55 25.31 29.89
C VAL A 99 12.82 25.07 31.21
N SER A 100 11.73 25.82 31.44
CA SER A 100 10.83 25.61 32.57
C SER A 100 9.59 24.85 32.10
N VAL A 101 9.16 23.85 32.86
CA VAL A 101 7.92 23.10 32.60
C VAL A 101 6.85 23.51 33.61
N GLY A 102 5.70 23.92 33.10
CA GLY A 102 4.55 24.40 33.85
C GLY A 102 3.51 23.32 34.16
N ASP A 103 2.25 23.65 33.93
CA ASP A 103 1.11 22.74 34.06
C ASP A 103 0.96 21.79 32.87
N PHE A 104 0.02 20.85 32.98
CA PHE A 104 -0.27 19.90 31.90
C PHE A 104 -1.77 19.63 31.79
N ILE A 105 -2.18 19.26 30.58
CA ILE A 105 -3.49 18.71 30.24
C ILE A 105 -3.36 17.19 30.26
N GLN A 106 -4.23 16.50 31.00
CA GLN A 106 -4.25 15.04 31.09
C GLN A 106 -5.33 14.48 30.15
N LEU A 107 -4.94 13.64 29.18
CA LEU A 107 -5.89 13.05 28.25
C LEU A 107 -6.64 11.88 28.89
N ALA A 108 -7.97 11.82 28.69
CA ALA A 108 -8.85 10.86 29.33
C ALA A 108 -10.16 10.61 28.53
N ASP A 109 -10.73 9.42 28.66
CA ASP A 109 -12.05 9.04 28.11
C ASP A 109 -13.08 8.72 29.22
N PRO A 110 -13.43 9.67 30.10
CA PRO A 110 -14.31 9.38 31.24
C PRO A 110 -15.75 9.02 30.84
N ASP A 111 -16.16 9.35 29.61
CA ASP A 111 -17.52 9.10 29.10
C ASP A 111 -17.61 7.82 28.24
N ASN A 112 -16.54 7.00 28.19
CA ASN A 112 -16.48 5.73 27.47
C ASN A 112 -16.87 5.87 25.98
N LYS A 113 -16.21 6.79 25.28
CA LYS A 113 -16.37 7.05 23.84
C LYS A 113 -15.57 6.08 22.98
N ILE A 114 -14.47 5.55 23.49
CA ILE A 114 -13.61 4.63 22.74
C ILE A 114 -14.29 3.26 22.62
N PRO A 115 -14.49 2.72 21.40
CA PRO A 115 -15.28 1.51 21.18
C PRO A 115 -14.49 0.20 21.38
N PHE A 116 -13.23 0.29 21.81
CA PHE A 116 -12.32 -0.84 22.03
C PHE A 116 -11.69 -0.79 23.42
N GLU A 117 -11.00 -1.87 23.82
CA GLU A 117 -10.36 -1.96 25.14
C GLU A 117 -9.19 -0.97 25.25
N ILE A 118 -9.13 -0.26 26.39
CA ILE A 118 -8.02 0.63 26.76
C ILE A 118 -7.45 0.20 28.11
N THR A 119 -6.20 0.57 28.37
CA THR A 119 -5.41 0.16 29.53
C THR A 119 -6.10 0.46 30.85
N ASN A 120 -6.66 1.68 31.00
CA ASN A 120 -7.36 2.11 32.21
C ASN A 120 -8.89 2.03 32.10
N GLY A 121 -9.41 1.14 31.26
CA GLY A 121 -10.84 1.09 30.92
C GLY A 121 -11.77 0.80 32.11
N ASP A 122 -11.26 0.13 33.14
CA ASP A 122 -11.99 -0.23 34.37
C ASP A 122 -11.94 0.85 35.47
N THR A 123 -11.24 1.97 35.22
CA THR A 123 -11.16 3.11 36.15
C THR A 123 -12.28 4.11 35.92
N LEU A 124 -12.52 5.03 36.87
CA LEU A 124 -13.54 6.08 36.68
C LEU A 124 -13.04 7.16 35.71
N GLU A 125 -11.76 7.48 35.80
CA GLU A 125 -11.13 8.55 35.03
C GLU A 125 -10.79 8.12 33.61
N ARG A 126 -10.52 6.82 33.38
CA ARG A 126 -10.16 6.25 32.07
C ARG A 126 -9.02 7.05 31.40
N LEU A 127 -7.96 7.29 32.16
CA LEU A 127 -6.78 8.02 31.70
C LEU A 127 -6.13 7.28 30.52
N LEU A 128 -5.84 7.99 29.44
CA LEU A 128 -5.25 7.42 28.24
C LEU A 128 -3.74 7.25 28.40
N THR A 129 -3.23 6.18 27.82
CA THR A 129 -1.81 5.81 27.86
C THR A 129 -1.25 5.62 26.45
N GLY A 130 0.08 5.62 26.32
CA GLY A 130 0.73 5.33 25.03
C GLY A 130 0.54 3.89 24.52
N ALA A 131 -0.06 3.00 25.31
CA ALA A 131 -0.54 1.72 24.78
C ALA A 131 -1.90 1.83 24.09
N ASP A 132 -2.67 2.89 24.36
CA ASP A 132 -4.01 3.09 23.81
C ASP A 132 -3.93 3.79 22.45
N PHE A 133 -3.14 4.87 22.38
CA PHE A 133 -2.90 5.68 21.18
C PHE A 133 -1.43 6.06 21.03
N ASP A 134 -1.03 6.30 19.79
CA ASP A 134 0.28 6.78 19.37
C ASP A 134 0.12 8.16 18.78
N ILE A 135 0.14 9.18 19.65
CA ILE A 135 -0.22 10.54 19.27
C ILE A 135 1.02 11.29 18.78
N GLU A 136 0.97 11.85 17.58
CA GLU A 136 2.16 12.49 16.98
C GLU A 136 1.93 13.94 16.59
N SER A 137 0.70 14.43 16.66
CA SER A 137 0.41 15.81 16.24
C SER A 137 -0.85 16.34 16.90
N PHE A 138 -0.90 17.65 17.15
CA PHE A 138 -2.14 18.30 17.57
C PHE A 138 -2.28 19.74 17.09
N VAL A 139 -3.53 20.16 16.97
CA VAL A 139 -3.92 21.54 16.67
C VAL A 139 -4.95 22.05 17.67
N LEU A 140 -4.95 23.36 17.87
CA LEU A 140 -5.96 24.05 18.68
C LEU A 140 -7.06 24.59 17.75
N ALA A 141 -8.28 24.11 17.91
CA ALA A 141 -9.46 24.57 17.17
C ALA A 141 -10.42 25.35 18.09
N PRO A 142 -11.43 26.06 17.54
CA PRO A 142 -12.39 26.80 18.36
C PRO A 142 -13.25 25.92 19.28
N ASP A 143 -13.40 24.64 18.93
CA ASP A 143 -14.19 23.64 19.65
C ASP A 143 -13.39 22.72 20.57
N GLY A 144 -12.05 22.74 20.49
CA GLY A 144 -11.21 21.90 21.34
C GLY A 144 -9.79 21.69 20.83
N ILE A 145 -9.21 20.58 21.29
CA ILE A 145 -7.90 20.08 20.91
C ILE A 145 -8.12 18.88 20.00
N TRP A 146 -7.57 18.94 18.79
CA TRP A 146 -7.61 17.83 17.83
C TRP A 146 -6.23 17.21 17.73
N ILE A 147 -6.16 15.88 17.82
CA ILE A 147 -4.92 15.11 17.88
C ILE A 147 -4.94 14.03 16.80
N GLY A 148 -3.83 13.87 16.07
CA GLY A 148 -3.59 12.76 15.14
C GLY A 148 -3.00 11.55 15.86
N ASP A 149 -3.44 10.35 15.48
CA ASP A 149 -2.96 9.06 16.02
C ASP A 149 -2.34 8.18 14.92
N GLU A 150 -1.35 7.36 15.27
CA GLU A 150 -0.74 6.41 14.33
C GLU A 150 -1.29 4.99 14.37
N PHE A 151 -1.77 4.52 15.53
CA PHE A 151 -2.17 3.12 15.67
C PHE A 151 -3.40 2.79 14.84
N GLY A 152 -4.41 3.64 14.83
CA GLY A 152 -5.60 3.43 14.01
C GLY A 152 -5.96 4.65 13.20
N PRO A 153 -5.00 5.27 12.47
CA PRO A 153 -5.05 6.63 11.95
C PRO A 153 -6.36 7.36 12.29
N TYR A 154 -6.41 7.93 13.50
CA TYR A 154 -7.61 8.58 14.02
C TYR A 154 -7.39 10.08 14.14
N LEU A 155 -8.48 10.84 13.99
CA LEU A 155 -8.58 12.14 14.63
C LEU A 155 -9.29 11.98 15.98
N LEU A 156 -8.62 12.42 17.04
CA LEU A 156 -9.13 12.43 18.40
C LEU A 156 -9.51 13.86 18.78
N HIS A 157 -10.68 14.04 19.38
CA HIS A 157 -11.20 15.36 19.73
C HIS A 157 -11.44 15.50 21.23
N PHE A 158 -10.70 16.39 21.86
CA PHE A 158 -10.73 16.65 23.30
C PHE A 158 -11.19 18.08 23.59
N ASP A 159 -11.82 18.29 24.74
CA ASP A 159 -11.95 19.65 25.27
C ASP A 159 -10.60 20.16 25.83
N THR A 160 -10.56 21.44 26.19
CA THR A 160 -9.36 22.07 26.75
C THR A 160 -8.95 21.53 28.13
N SER A 161 -9.73 20.64 28.74
CA SER A 161 -9.36 19.94 29.97
C SER A 161 -8.73 18.57 29.73
N GLY A 162 -8.71 18.10 28.47
CA GLY A 162 -8.19 16.79 28.09
C GLY A 162 -9.24 15.68 28.12
N LYS A 163 -10.52 16.01 28.21
CA LYS A 163 -11.60 15.02 28.13
C LYS A 163 -12.00 14.77 26.68
N LEU A 164 -11.99 13.50 26.27
CA LEU A 164 -12.43 13.06 24.95
C LEU A 164 -13.94 13.35 24.77
N LEU A 165 -14.29 14.01 23.67
CA LEU A 165 -15.64 14.48 23.39
C LEU A 165 -16.47 13.48 22.60
N GLU A 166 -15.84 12.75 21.69
CA GLU A 166 -16.47 11.80 20.78
C GLU A 166 -15.59 10.58 20.50
N ALA A 167 -16.14 9.60 19.79
CA ALA A 167 -15.36 8.42 19.41
C ALA A 167 -14.24 8.83 18.43
N PRO A 168 -13.09 8.12 18.43
CA PRO A 168 -12.04 8.36 17.45
C PRO A 168 -12.60 8.37 16.01
N VAL A 169 -12.30 9.42 15.25
CA VAL A 169 -12.78 9.56 13.86
C VAL A 169 -11.84 8.77 12.95
N ALA A 170 -12.33 7.67 12.39
CA ALA A 170 -11.56 6.80 11.51
C ALA A 170 -11.24 7.49 10.18
N THR A 171 -9.99 7.32 9.72
CA THR A 171 -9.56 7.88 8.44
C THR A 171 -10.11 7.08 7.26
N PRO A 172 -10.83 7.71 6.31
CA PRO A 172 -11.31 7.01 5.13
C PRO A 172 -10.15 6.64 4.21
N ASN A 173 -10.20 5.45 3.62
CA ASN A 173 -9.30 5.10 2.53
C ASN A 173 -9.90 5.59 1.21
N ILE A 174 -9.54 6.82 0.85
CA ILE A 174 -9.93 7.44 -0.42
C ILE A 174 -9.14 6.75 -1.53
N THR A 175 -9.81 5.96 -2.35
CA THR A 175 -9.21 5.20 -3.45
C THR A 175 -9.68 5.75 -4.79
N ASN A 176 -8.76 5.83 -5.75
CA ASN A 176 -9.07 6.10 -7.15
C ASN A 176 -8.52 4.93 -7.98
N LEU A 177 -9.34 3.90 -8.15
CA LEU A 177 -8.96 2.73 -8.95
C LEU A 177 -8.90 3.14 -10.42
N LYS A 178 -7.76 2.88 -11.06
CA LYS A 178 -7.54 3.15 -12.49
C LYS A 178 -8.09 2.04 -13.39
N THR A 179 -8.93 1.16 -12.86
CA THR A 179 -9.65 0.16 -13.66
C THR A 179 -10.63 0.86 -14.58
N LEU A 180 -10.95 0.24 -15.71
CA LEU A 180 -11.78 0.79 -16.77
C LEU A 180 -13.12 1.33 -16.24
N ASN A 181 -13.70 0.62 -15.27
CA ASN A 181 -15.01 0.90 -14.68
C ASN A 181 -14.93 1.43 -13.24
N GLY A 182 -13.73 1.70 -12.71
CA GLY A 182 -13.50 2.13 -11.33
C GLY A 182 -13.85 1.07 -10.27
N GLN A 183 -14.14 -0.17 -10.65
CA GLN A 183 -14.41 -1.27 -9.73
C GLN A 183 -13.12 -1.98 -9.29
N PRO A 184 -13.12 -2.65 -8.13
CA PRO A 184 -12.02 -3.50 -7.73
C PRO A 184 -11.68 -4.56 -8.79
N PRO A 185 -10.39 -4.85 -9.02
CA PRO A 185 -10.00 -5.89 -9.96
C PRO A 185 -10.48 -7.27 -9.51
N ILE A 186 -10.90 -8.11 -10.47
CA ILE A 186 -11.31 -9.48 -10.18
C ILE A 186 -10.11 -10.40 -9.96
N VAL A 187 -10.23 -11.34 -9.02
CA VAL A 187 -9.25 -12.39 -8.77
C VAL A 187 -9.68 -13.64 -9.53
N ILE A 188 -8.86 -14.06 -10.50
CA ILE A 188 -9.17 -15.21 -11.34
C ILE A 188 -8.24 -16.36 -10.95
N GLY A 189 -8.82 -17.45 -10.43
CA GLY A 189 -8.09 -18.66 -10.08
C GLY A 189 -7.65 -19.40 -11.34
N HIS A 190 -6.42 -19.15 -11.78
CA HIS A 190 -5.82 -19.72 -12.98
C HIS A 190 -5.64 -21.24 -12.78
N ARG A 191 -6.51 -22.00 -13.46
CA ARG A 191 -6.65 -23.45 -13.30
C ARG A 191 -7.04 -23.86 -11.87
N GLY A 192 -7.68 -22.94 -11.15
CA GLY A 192 -7.97 -23.01 -9.72
C GLY A 192 -6.82 -22.46 -8.86
N ALA A 193 -6.62 -23.02 -7.66
CA ALA A 193 -5.48 -22.73 -6.79
C ALA A 193 -4.29 -23.61 -7.16
N SER A 194 -3.84 -23.52 -8.41
CA SER A 194 -2.88 -24.44 -9.03
C SER A 194 -1.48 -24.39 -8.41
N GLY A 195 -1.16 -23.35 -7.64
CA GLY A 195 0.04 -23.29 -6.80
C GLY A 195 -0.01 -24.23 -5.58
N SER A 196 -1.20 -24.70 -5.21
CA SER A 196 -1.46 -25.50 -4.01
C SER A 196 -2.06 -26.88 -4.29
N ARG A 197 -2.63 -27.09 -5.48
CA ARG A 197 -3.30 -28.33 -5.90
C ARG A 197 -3.03 -28.59 -7.38
N PRO A 198 -3.08 -29.86 -7.85
CA PRO A 198 -3.00 -30.16 -9.28
C PRO A 198 -4.05 -29.35 -10.05
N GLU A 199 -3.58 -28.65 -11.09
CA GLU A 199 -4.40 -27.78 -11.96
C GLU A 199 -5.61 -28.51 -12.55
N HIS A 200 -6.69 -27.77 -12.82
CA HIS A 200 -7.95 -28.27 -13.39
C HIS A 200 -8.53 -29.49 -12.68
N THR A 201 -8.61 -29.42 -11.36
CA THR A 201 -9.36 -30.37 -10.54
C THR A 201 -10.45 -29.62 -9.78
N LEU A 202 -11.57 -30.28 -9.48
CA LEU A 202 -12.61 -29.65 -8.66
C LEU A 202 -12.06 -29.20 -7.30
N ALA A 203 -11.09 -29.92 -6.74
CA ALA A 203 -10.41 -29.54 -5.49
C ALA A 203 -9.55 -28.26 -5.63
N SER A 204 -8.89 -28.07 -6.77
CA SER A 204 -8.16 -26.83 -7.07
C SER A 204 -9.12 -25.64 -7.19
N TYR A 205 -10.26 -25.84 -7.87
CA TYR A 205 -11.29 -24.81 -8.02
C TYR A 205 -11.99 -24.46 -6.70
N GLU A 206 -12.36 -25.45 -5.90
CA GLU A 206 -12.95 -25.26 -4.58
C GLU A 206 -12.01 -24.46 -3.68
N LEU A 207 -10.72 -24.83 -3.64
CA LEU A 207 -9.73 -24.08 -2.86
C LEU A 207 -9.55 -22.64 -3.37
N ALA A 208 -9.58 -22.40 -4.68
CA ALA A 208 -9.50 -21.04 -5.23
C ALA A 208 -10.66 -20.17 -4.72
N ILE A 209 -11.88 -20.72 -4.73
CA ILE A 209 -13.09 -20.04 -4.25
C ILE A 209 -12.99 -19.75 -2.76
N GLU A 210 -12.57 -20.73 -1.95
CA GLU A 210 -12.32 -20.56 -0.50
C GLU A 210 -11.28 -19.46 -0.23
N GLN A 211 -10.27 -19.37 -1.09
CA GLN A 211 -9.19 -18.37 -1.01
C GLN A 211 -9.58 -17.00 -1.57
N GLY A 212 -10.80 -16.84 -2.09
CA GLY A 212 -11.32 -15.54 -2.50
C GLY A 212 -11.32 -15.24 -3.99
N ALA A 213 -11.08 -16.23 -4.86
CA ALA A 213 -11.28 -16.06 -6.30
C ALA A 213 -12.75 -15.71 -6.62
N ASP A 214 -12.95 -14.71 -7.49
CA ASP A 214 -14.27 -14.35 -8.01
C ASP A 214 -14.63 -15.24 -9.21
N PHE A 215 -13.62 -15.66 -9.98
CA PHE A 215 -13.75 -16.55 -11.13
C PHE A 215 -12.80 -17.75 -11.01
N ILE A 216 -13.24 -18.91 -11.49
CA ILE A 216 -12.39 -20.08 -11.73
C ILE A 216 -12.21 -20.31 -13.23
N GLU A 217 -10.99 -20.61 -13.66
CA GLU A 217 -10.67 -20.75 -15.08
C GLU A 217 -10.48 -22.23 -15.48
N PRO A 218 -11.37 -22.76 -16.35
CA PRO A 218 -11.15 -24.03 -17.03
C PRO A 218 -10.62 -23.85 -18.46
N ASP A 219 -9.46 -24.44 -18.74
CA ASP A 219 -9.01 -24.68 -20.11
C ASP A 219 -9.79 -25.84 -20.71
N LEU A 220 -10.37 -25.70 -21.90
CA LEU A 220 -11.26 -26.70 -22.49
C LEU A 220 -10.64 -27.38 -23.70
N VAL A 221 -10.67 -28.71 -23.68
CA VAL A 221 -10.31 -29.61 -24.78
C VAL A 221 -11.40 -30.69 -24.94
N SER A 222 -11.48 -31.30 -26.11
CA SER A 222 -12.47 -32.36 -26.39
C SER A 222 -11.94 -33.77 -26.12
N THR A 223 -12.83 -34.64 -25.64
CA THR A 223 -12.65 -36.10 -25.68
C THR A 223 -13.02 -36.66 -27.06
N GLN A 224 -12.71 -37.93 -27.31
CA GLN A 224 -13.08 -38.67 -28.53
C GLN A 224 -14.59 -38.66 -28.80
N ASP A 225 -15.39 -38.71 -27.75
CA ASP A 225 -16.86 -38.73 -27.78
C ASP A 225 -17.48 -37.32 -27.66
N GLY A 226 -16.69 -36.26 -27.86
CA GLY A 226 -17.17 -34.88 -27.99
C GLY A 226 -17.53 -34.19 -26.69
N VAL A 227 -17.00 -34.64 -25.54
CA VAL A 227 -17.26 -34.00 -24.24
C VAL A 227 -16.12 -33.03 -23.90
N LEU A 228 -16.49 -31.82 -23.49
CA LEU A 228 -15.54 -30.83 -22.99
C LEU A 228 -15.08 -31.17 -21.57
N ILE A 229 -13.76 -31.26 -21.40
CA ILE A 229 -13.10 -31.49 -20.11
C ILE A 229 -12.14 -30.36 -19.79
N ALA A 230 -11.88 -30.11 -18.50
CA ALA A 230 -10.94 -29.08 -18.08
C ALA A 230 -9.50 -29.61 -18.08
N ARG A 231 -8.66 -29.15 -19.01
CA ARG A 231 -7.24 -29.46 -19.15
C ARG A 231 -6.52 -28.39 -19.98
N HIS A 232 -5.38 -27.89 -19.50
CA HIS A 232 -4.57 -26.91 -20.23
C HIS A 232 -4.06 -27.38 -21.60
N GLU A 233 -3.76 -28.67 -21.77
CA GLU A 233 -3.31 -29.23 -23.04
C GLU A 233 -4.13 -30.49 -23.34
N ASN A 234 -4.39 -30.77 -24.61
CA ASN A 234 -4.96 -32.05 -25.02
C ASN A 234 -3.92 -33.17 -24.89
N GLU A 235 -2.61 -32.88 -24.93
CA GLU A 235 -1.56 -33.82 -24.54
C GLU A 235 -1.48 -33.94 -23.00
N ILE A 236 -1.79 -35.12 -22.46
CA ILE A 236 -2.01 -35.34 -21.02
C ILE A 236 -0.92 -36.17 -20.33
N SER A 237 0.25 -36.40 -20.96
CA SER A 237 1.35 -37.18 -20.37
C SER A 237 1.88 -36.55 -19.08
N GLY A 238 2.04 -35.23 -19.08
CA GLY A 238 2.70 -34.49 -17.99
C GLY A 238 1.77 -34.15 -16.82
N THR A 239 0.49 -34.41 -16.95
CA THR A 239 -0.54 -33.84 -16.07
C THR A 239 -1.57 -34.86 -15.58
N THR A 240 -1.44 -36.11 -16.03
CA THR A 240 -2.22 -37.25 -15.56
C THR A 240 -1.34 -38.48 -15.33
N ASP A 241 -1.89 -39.52 -14.72
CA ASP A 241 -1.21 -40.82 -14.54
C ASP A 241 -1.17 -41.69 -15.80
N VAL A 242 -1.64 -41.21 -16.97
CA VAL A 242 -1.84 -42.01 -18.20
C VAL A 242 -0.59 -42.78 -18.64
N ALA A 243 0.60 -42.19 -18.52
CA ALA A 243 1.85 -42.81 -18.91
C ALA A 243 2.20 -44.07 -18.07
N SER A 244 1.58 -44.21 -16.90
CA SER A 244 1.74 -45.36 -16.00
C SER A 244 0.65 -46.42 -16.15
N ARG A 245 -0.35 -46.22 -17.03
CA ARG A 245 -1.51 -47.11 -17.24
C ARG A 245 -1.24 -48.10 -18.38
N PRO A 246 -0.97 -49.40 -18.10
CA PRO A 246 -0.62 -50.36 -19.14
C PRO A 246 -1.73 -50.57 -20.19
N GLU A 247 -2.99 -50.43 -19.80
CA GLU A 247 -4.16 -50.53 -20.68
C GLU A 247 -4.19 -49.43 -21.76
N PHE A 248 -3.46 -48.33 -21.57
CA PHE A 248 -3.41 -47.21 -22.51
C PHE A 248 -2.06 -47.08 -23.21
N ALA A 249 -1.11 -47.99 -22.99
CA ALA A 249 0.23 -47.91 -23.60
C ALA A 249 0.20 -47.81 -25.14
N ASP A 250 -0.71 -48.53 -25.78
CA ASP A 250 -0.88 -48.55 -27.24
C ASP A 250 -1.53 -47.26 -27.81
N ARG A 251 -2.00 -46.35 -26.94
CA ARG A 251 -2.58 -45.05 -27.32
C ARG A 251 -1.54 -43.95 -27.52
N LYS A 252 -0.28 -44.21 -27.15
CA LYS A 252 0.79 -43.23 -27.33
C LYS A 252 1.03 -42.99 -28.82
N THR A 253 0.94 -41.76 -29.28
CA THR A 253 1.10 -41.39 -30.69
C THR A 253 1.84 -40.06 -30.84
N THR A 254 2.13 -39.67 -32.08
CA THR A 254 2.69 -38.35 -32.43
C THR A 254 1.64 -37.57 -33.21
N LYS A 255 1.38 -36.33 -32.82
CA LYS A 255 0.47 -35.40 -33.51
C LYS A 255 1.11 -34.04 -33.67
N THR A 256 0.69 -33.29 -34.68
CA THR A 256 1.09 -31.90 -34.88
C THR A 256 -0.04 -31.01 -34.39
N ILE A 257 0.23 -30.24 -33.34
CA ILE A 257 -0.69 -29.27 -32.76
C ILE A 257 -0.01 -27.92 -32.90
N ASP A 258 -0.71 -26.96 -33.49
CA ASP A 258 -0.22 -25.60 -33.75
C ASP A 258 1.14 -25.56 -34.49
N GLY A 259 1.34 -26.53 -35.40
CA GLY A 259 2.58 -26.66 -36.18
C GLY A 259 3.75 -27.30 -35.42
N ILE A 260 3.56 -27.70 -34.16
CA ILE A 260 4.57 -28.35 -33.30
C ILE A 260 4.24 -29.84 -33.15
N GLU A 261 5.24 -30.71 -33.28
CA GLU A 261 5.07 -32.15 -33.05
C GLU A 261 5.13 -32.49 -31.56
N TYR A 262 4.07 -33.11 -31.06
CA TYR A 262 3.98 -33.67 -29.71
C TYR A 262 3.90 -35.19 -29.78
N THR A 263 4.55 -35.89 -28.85
CA THR A 263 4.46 -37.35 -28.75
C THR A 263 4.03 -37.76 -27.36
N GLY A 264 2.84 -38.34 -27.24
CA GLY A 264 2.19 -38.56 -25.96
C GLY A 264 0.81 -39.17 -26.09
N TRP A 265 -0.06 -38.84 -25.15
CA TRP A 265 -1.45 -39.31 -25.09
C TRP A 265 -2.38 -38.11 -25.18
N PHE A 266 -3.36 -38.16 -26.08
CA PHE A 266 -4.17 -37.00 -26.42
C PHE A 266 -5.63 -37.20 -26.04
N THR A 267 -6.29 -36.20 -25.45
CA THR A 267 -7.67 -36.31 -24.94
C THR A 267 -8.65 -36.76 -26.01
N GLU A 268 -8.48 -36.31 -27.26
CA GLU A 268 -9.34 -36.68 -28.39
C GLU A 268 -9.21 -38.16 -28.82
N ASP A 269 -8.25 -38.89 -28.25
CA ASP A 269 -8.15 -40.33 -28.41
C ASP A 269 -8.97 -41.07 -27.32
N PHE A 270 -9.30 -40.46 -26.20
CA PHE A 270 -10.00 -41.14 -25.11
C PHE A 270 -11.48 -40.77 -25.06
N THR A 271 -12.34 -41.74 -24.79
CA THR A 271 -13.73 -41.45 -24.39
C THR A 271 -13.74 -40.78 -23.01
N LEU A 272 -14.80 -40.05 -22.67
CA LEU A 272 -14.96 -39.49 -21.33
C LEU A 272 -14.88 -40.59 -20.25
N ALA A 273 -15.48 -41.76 -20.52
CA ALA A 273 -15.46 -42.88 -19.59
C ALA A 273 -14.02 -43.35 -19.28
N GLU A 274 -13.12 -43.34 -20.27
CA GLU A 274 -11.70 -43.66 -20.06
C GLU A 274 -10.98 -42.53 -19.33
N ILE A 275 -11.20 -41.26 -19.73
CA ILE A 275 -10.64 -40.08 -19.05
C ILE A 275 -10.96 -40.09 -17.56
N LYS A 276 -12.19 -40.43 -17.17
CA LYS A 276 -12.62 -40.52 -15.77
C LYS A 276 -11.90 -41.59 -14.95
N THR A 277 -11.21 -42.53 -15.60
CA THR A 277 -10.36 -43.53 -14.91
C THR A 277 -8.96 -43.02 -14.57
N LEU A 278 -8.52 -41.94 -15.20
CA LEU A 278 -7.22 -41.32 -14.98
C LEU A 278 -7.25 -40.42 -13.75
N ARG A 279 -6.07 -40.08 -13.24
CA ARG A 279 -5.89 -39.19 -12.09
C ARG A 279 -4.92 -38.06 -12.40
N ALA A 280 -5.27 -36.86 -11.94
CA ALA A 280 -4.44 -35.68 -12.10
C ALA A 280 -3.13 -35.79 -11.30
N ILE A 281 -2.06 -35.24 -11.85
CA ILE A 281 -0.76 -35.10 -11.20
C ILE A 281 -0.23 -33.66 -11.36
N GLU A 282 0.58 -33.23 -10.40
CA GLU A 282 1.36 -31.99 -10.47
C GLU A 282 2.40 -32.08 -11.59
N ARG A 283 2.37 -31.11 -12.50
CA ARG A 283 3.23 -31.05 -13.69
C ARG A 283 4.57 -30.36 -13.43
N LEU A 284 4.60 -29.44 -12.46
CA LEU A 284 5.78 -28.64 -12.15
C LEU A 284 6.62 -29.36 -11.08
N PRO A 285 7.86 -29.77 -11.40
CA PRO A 285 8.65 -30.62 -10.51
C PRO A 285 9.08 -29.94 -9.21
N PHE A 286 9.02 -28.61 -9.14
CA PHE A 286 9.31 -27.83 -7.94
C PHE A 286 8.09 -27.64 -7.03
N ARG A 287 6.87 -27.93 -7.50
CA ARG A 287 5.65 -27.92 -6.69
C ARG A 287 5.50 -29.23 -5.94
N ASN A 288 4.71 -29.19 -4.88
CA ASN A 288 4.53 -30.35 -4.00
C ASN A 288 3.64 -31.41 -4.68
N PRO A 289 4.14 -32.64 -4.96
CA PRO A 289 3.37 -33.68 -5.63
C PRO A 289 2.41 -34.44 -4.69
N PHE A 290 2.18 -33.93 -3.47
CA PHE A 290 1.41 -34.61 -2.41
C PHE A 290 0.04 -35.14 -2.87
N PHE A 291 -0.65 -34.40 -3.74
CA PHE A 291 -1.99 -34.74 -4.23
C PHE A 291 -2.01 -35.56 -5.53
N ASN A 292 -0.84 -36.01 -6.01
CA ASN A 292 -0.76 -36.81 -7.23
C ASN A 292 -1.59 -38.10 -7.09
N GLY A 293 -2.46 -38.35 -8.06
CA GLY A 293 -3.27 -39.57 -8.07
C GLY A 293 -4.58 -39.48 -7.30
N GLU A 294 -4.89 -38.35 -6.64
CA GLU A 294 -6.08 -38.23 -5.79
C GLU A 294 -7.34 -37.82 -6.58
N PHE A 295 -7.19 -36.88 -7.52
CA PHE A 295 -8.33 -36.21 -8.14
C PHE A 295 -8.60 -36.69 -9.58
N GLU A 296 -9.87 -36.71 -9.96
CA GLU A 296 -10.32 -36.99 -11.33
C GLU A 296 -10.23 -35.73 -12.21
N ILE A 297 -10.25 -35.95 -13.53
CA ILE A 297 -10.34 -34.87 -14.53
C ILE A 297 -11.82 -34.44 -14.65
N PRO A 298 -12.16 -33.16 -14.43
CA PRO A 298 -13.54 -32.71 -14.46
C PRO A 298 -14.04 -32.45 -15.90
N THR A 299 -15.33 -32.65 -16.11
CA THR A 299 -16.02 -32.10 -17.30
C THR A 299 -16.34 -30.63 -17.08
N PHE A 300 -16.61 -29.91 -18.16
CA PHE A 300 -17.03 -28.51 -18.03
C PHE A 300 -18.35 -28.35 -17.25
N GLN A 301 -19.30 -29.27 -17.42
CA GLN A 301 -20.55 -29.27 -16.64
C GLN A 301 -20.28 -29.40 -15.12
N GLU A 302 -19.33 -30.24 -14.70
CA GLU A 302 -19.00 -30.39 -13.28
C GLU A 302 -18.36 -29.10 -12.71
N VAL A 303 -17.61 -28.35 -13.53
CA VAL A 303 -17.08 -27.04 -13.14
C VAL A 303 -18.21 -26.01 -12.98
N ILE A 304 -19.19 -25.98 -13.89
CA ILE A 304 -20.39 -25.13 -13.76
C ILE A 304 -21.18 -25.48 -12.50
N ASP A 305 -21.41 -26.76 -12.24
CA ASP A 305 -22.14 -27.24 -11.07
C ASP A 305 -21.45 -26.80 -9.77
N LEU A 306 -20.11 -26.89 -9.72
CA LEU A 306 -19.32 -26.41 -8.60
C LEU A 306 -19.49 -24.90 -8.39
N ALA A 307 -19.35 -24.09 -9.44
CA ALA A 307 -19.49 -22.64 -9.37
C ALA A 307 -20.89 -22.23 -8.87
N LYS A 308 -21.95 -22.85 -9.39
CA LYS A 308 -23.34 -22.63 -8.93
C LYS A 308 -23.53 -23.02 -7.46
N SER A 309 -23.03 -24.19 -7.07
CA SER A 309 -23.14 -24.67 -5.69
C SER A 309 -22.40 -23.75 -4.71
N LYS A 310 -21.18 -23.35 -5.05
CA LYS A 310 -20.36 -22.47 -4.21
C LYS A 310 -20.88 -21.04 -4.17
N SER A 311 -21.56 -20.57 -5.22
CA SER A 311 -22.25 -19.30 -5.18
C SER A 311 -23.35 -19.29 -4.11
N LEU A 312 -24.16 -20.36 -4.06
CA LEU A 312 -25.19 -20.52 -3.05
C LEU A 312 -24.61 -20.70 -1.62
N GLU A 313 -23.52 -21.46 -1.49
CA GLU A 313 -22.88 -21.73 -0.20
C GLU A 313 -22.27 -20.46 0.41
N THR A 314 -21.58 -19.66 -0.40
CA THR A 314 -20.80 -18.51 0.07
C THR A 314 -21.59 -17.20 0.05
N GLY A 315 -22.73 -17.16 -0.65
CA GLY A 315 -23.51 -15.93 -0.87
C GLY A 315 -22.84 -14.95 -1.84
N ARG A 316 -21.73 -15.34 -2.48
CA ARG A 316 -21.04 -14.58 -3.53
C ARG A 316 -21.45 -15.12 -4.90
N THR A 317 -21.35 -14.31 -5.94
CA THR A 317 -21.40 -14.82 -7.31
C THR A 317 -20.04 -15.38 -7.68
N ILE A 318 -19.94 -16.68 -7.94
CA ILE A 318 -18.72 -17.34 -8.43
C ILE A 318 -18.87 -17.54 -9.93
N GLY A 319 -18.00 -16.89 -10.71
CA GLY A 319 -18.00 -17.01 -12.16
C GLY A 319 -17.07 -18.11 -12.69
N ILE A 320 -17.23 -18.38 -13.98
CA ILE A 320 -16.35 -19.28 -14.74
C ILE A 320 -15.69 -18.52 -15.89
N TYR A 321 -14.46 -18.89 -16.20
CA TYR A 321 -13.67 -18.20 -17.22
C TYR A 321 -13.06 -19.21 -18.21
N PRO A 322 -13.89 -19.91 -19.01
CA PRO A 322 -13.39 -20.93 -19.94
C PRO A 322 -12.44 -20.39 -21.03
N GLU A 323 -11.35 -21.11 -21.27
CA GLU A 323 -10.47 -20.95 -22.44
C GLU A 323 -10.74 -22.06 -23.46
N THR A 324 -10.87 -21.75 -24.75
CA THR A 324 -10.85 -22.76 -25.82
C THR A 324 -9.41 -23.07 -26.26
N LYS A 325 -8.93 -24.30 -26.08
CA LYS A 325 -7.54 -24.69 -26.42
C LYS A 325 -7.43 -25.25 -27.83
N HIS A 326 -6.55 -24.64 -28.64
CA HIS A 326 -6.28 -25.07 -30.02
C HIS A 326 -7.55 -25.26 -30.87
N PRO A 327 -8.47 -24.28 -30.96
CA PRO A 327 -9.73 -24.44 -31.70
C PRO A 327 -9.49 -24.83 -33.17
N THR A 328 -8.52 -24.20 -33.86
CA THR A 328 -8.17 -24.58 -35.24
C THR A 328 -7.77 -26.05 -35.37
N TYR A 329 -7.01 -26.60 -34.40
CA TYR A 329 -6.64 -28.01 -34.41
C TYR A 329 -7.87 -28.92 -34.20
N HIS A 330 -8.68 -28.62 -33.19
CA HIS A 330 -9.86 -29.39 -32.82
C HIS A 330 -10.91 -29.42 -33.97
N ASP A 331 -11.10 -28.31 -34.66
CA ASP A 331 -11.91 -28.23 -35.88
C ASP A 331 -11.38 -29.14 -36.99
N SER A 332 -10.05 -29.15 -37.20
CA SER A 332 -9.42 -29.94 -38.27
C SER A 332 -9.66 -31.44 -38.13
N ILE A 333 -9.93 -31.91 -36.91
CA ILE A 333 -10.23 -33.31 -36.59
C ILE A 333 -11.72 -33.59 -36.35
N GLY A 334 -12.59 -32.58 -36.53
CA GLY A 334 -14.04 -32.71 -36.39
C GLY A 334 -14.53 -32.76 -34.95
N LEU A 335 -13.80 -32.13 -34.01
CA LEU A 335 -14.12 -32.05 -32.58
C LEU A 335 -14.11 -30.59 -32.11
N SER A 336 -14.85 -29.72 -32.81
CA SER A 336 -14.97 -28.29 -32.48
C SER A 336 -15.33 -28.06 -31.00
N LEU A 337 -14.84 -26.96 -30.43
CA LEU A 337 -15.03 -26.63 -29.01
C LEU A 337 -16.16 -25.61 -28.81
N GLU A 338 -16.40 -24.77 -29.81
CA GLU A 338 -17.23 -23.57 -29.79
C GLU A 338 -18.70 -23.92 -29.60
N GLU A 339 -19.28 -24.74 -30.49
CA GLU A 339 -20.70 -25.08 -30.37
C GLU A 339 -21.01 -25.90 -29.11
N PRO A 340 -20.22 -26.92 -28.71
CA PRO A 340 -20.45 -27.62 -27.45
C PRO A 340 -20.31 -26.71 -26.23
N LEU A 341 -19.39 -25.73 -26.24
CA LEU A 341 -19.26 -24.74 -25.18
C LEU A 341 -20.52 -23.88 -25.06
N VAL A 342 -20.97 -23.32 -26.19
CA VAL A 342 -22.17 -22.47 -26.24
C VAL A 342 -23.42 -23.25 -25.86
N GLU A 343 -23.58 -24.49 -26.33
CA GLU A 343 -24.70 -25.36 -25.96
C GLU A 343 -24.75 -25.59 -24.45
N ILE A 344 -23.64 -25.97 -23.83
CA ILE A 344 -23.57 -26.20 -22.38
C ILE A 344 -23.89 -24.91 -21.60
N LEU A 345 -23.38 -23.75 -22.02
CA LEU A 345 -23.67 -22.48 -21.37
C LEU A 345 -25.16 -22.11 -21.48
N GLN A 346 -25.78 -22.28 -22.65
CA GLN A 346 -27.21 -22.03 -22.87
C GLN A 346 -28.09 -22.97 -22.04
N GLU A 347 -27.77 -24.27 -21.99
CA GLU A 347 -28.48 -25.25 -21.15
C GLU A 347 -28.42 -24.88 -19.66
N ASN A 348 -27.39 -24.17 -19.26
CA ASN A 348 -27.17 -23.71 -17.89
C ASN A 348 -27.68 -22.29 -17.60
N GLY A 349 -28.20 -21.58 -18.61
CA GLY A 349 -28.65 -20.18 -18.50
C GLY A 349 -27.51 -19.20 -18.22
N LEU A 350 -26.34 -19.43 -18.83
CA LEU A 350 -25.10 -18.67 -18.66
C LEU A 350 -24.61 -18.08 -20.00
N ASP A 351 -25.54 -17.55 -20.79
CA ASP A 351 -25.35 -17.14 -22.20
C ASP A 351 -25.66 -15.66 -22.47
N GLN A 352 -25.81 -14.85 -21.41
CA GLN A 352 -26.17 -13.42 -21.47
C GLN A 352 -25.02 -12.52 -20.98
N ALA A 353 -25.03 -11.24 -21.37
CA ALA A 353 -23.90 -10.33 -21.14
C ALA A 353 -23.61 -10.06 -19.65
N ASP A 354 -24.62 -10.26 -18.79
CA ASP A 354 -24.52 -10.15 -17.33
C ASP A 354 -24.31 -11.50 -16.63
N SER A 355 -24.18 -12.60 -17.39
CA SER A 355 -23.80 -13.90 -16.85
C SER A 355 -22.41 -13.81 -16.25
N PRO A 356 -22.13 -14.52 -15.13
CA PRO A 356 -20.79 -14.55 -14.53
C PRO A 356 -19.88 -15.48 -15.33
N VAL A 357 -19.70 -15.19 -16.61
CA VAL A 357 -18.92 -15.95 -17.58
C VAL A 357 -18.08 -14.98 -18.39
N PHE A 358 -16.81 -15.31 -18.56
CA PHE A 358 -15.99 -14.79 -19.66
C PHE A 358 -15.57 -15.98 -20.52
N ILE A 359 -15.40 -15.79 -21.83
CA ILE A 359 -14.73 -16.77 -22.68
C ILE A 359 -13.44 -16.16 -23.21
N GLN A 360 -12.35 -16.92 -23.17
CA GLN A 360 -11.06 -16.48 -23.71
C GLN A 360 -10.48 -17.43 -24.75
N SER A 361 -9.66 -16.88 -25.62
CA SER A 361 -8.92 -17.64 -26.62
C SER A 361 -7.72 -16.86 -27.12
N PHE A 362 -6.69 -17.59 -27.53
CA PHE A 362 -5.54 -17.06 -28.26
C PHE A 362 -5.87 -16.81 -29.74
N GLU A 363 -6.78 -17.60 -30.32
CA GLU A 363 -7.11 -17.52 -31.74
C GLU A 363 -8.19 -16.46 -32.03
N VAL A 364 -7.89 -15.56 -32.96
CA VAL A 364 -8.73 -14.39 -33.27
C VAL A 364 -10.02 -14.80 -34.00
N GLY A 365 -9.91 -15.76 -34.93
CA GLY A 365 -11.03 -16.30 -35.70
C GLY A 365 -12.08 -16.95 -34.81
N ASN A 366 -11.63 -17.72 -33.82
CA ASN A 366 -12.48 -18.36 -32.81
C ASN A 366 -13.31 -17.33 -32.02
N LEU A 367 -12.70 -16.25 -31.51
CA LEU A 367 -13.45 -15.20 -30.80
C LEU A 367 -14.43 -14.46 -31.71
N LYS A 368 -14.04 -14.19 -32.97
CA LYS A 368 -14.94 -13.57 -33.95
C LYS A 368 -16.16 -14.45 -34.24
N GLU A 369 -16.00 -15.77 -34.26
CA GLU A 369 -17.10 -16.72 -34.38
C GLU A 369 -17.99 -16.73 -33.13
N LEU A 370 -17.41 -16.87 -31.94
CA LEU A 370 -18.13 -16.85 -30.66
C LEU A 370 -18.97 -15.58 -30.50
N ASN A 371 -18.43 -14.41 -30.88
CA ASN A 371 -19.13 -13.13 -30.85
C ASN A 371 -20.42 -13.10 -31.71
N GLN A 372 -20.61 -14.04 -32.63
CA GLN A 372 -21.83 -14.15 -33.44
C GLN A 372 -22.88 -15.08 -32.81
N ILE A 373 -22.51 -15.94 -31.86
CA ILE A 373 -23.34 -17.07 -31.42
C ILE A 373 -23.62 -17.09 -29.91
N ILE A 374 -22.93 -16.27 -29.11
CA ILE A 374 -23.18 -16.10 -27.67
C ILE A 374 -22.99 -14.63 -27.26
N ASP A 375 -23.73 -14.20 -26.25
CA ASP A 375 -23.71 -12.82 -25.73
C ASP A 375 -23.03 -12.80 -24.36
N VAL A 376 -21.82 -13.35 -24.21
CA VAL A 376 -21.03 -13.25 -22.97
C VAL A 376 -19.74 -12.49 -23.24
N PRO A 377 -19.14 -11.81 -22.24
CA PRO A 377 -17.88 -11.11 -22.42
C PRO A 377 -16.76 -12.01 -22.99
N LEU A 378 -16.15 -11.57 -24.10
CA LEU A 378 -15.07 -12.29 -24.78
C LEU A 378 -13.72 -11.62 -24.53
N VAL A 379 -12.66 -12.42 -24.38
CA VAL A 379 -11.31 -11.91 -24.06
C VAL A 379 -10.24 -12.48 -25.00
N GLN A 380 -9.56 -11.57 -25.69
CA GLN A 380 -8.42 -11.90 -26.55
C GLN A 380 -7.17 -12.13 -25.71
N LEU A 381 -6.67 -13.37 -25.68
CA LEU A 381 -5.37 -13.67 -25.08
C LEU A 381 -4.24 -13.21 -25.98
N LEU A 382 -3.14 -12.73 -25.38
CA LEU A 382 -1.97 -12.20 -26.09
C LEU A 382 -0.69 -12.79 -25.49
N ASP A 383 0.17 -13.36 -26.33
CA ASP A 383 1.43 -13.99 -25.89
C ASP A 383 2.67 -13.55 -26.68
N ALA A 384 3.84 -13.87 -26.14
CA ALA A 384 5.14 -13.73 -26.79
C ALA A 384 5.97 -14.99 -26.54
N ALA A 385 6.95 -15.29 -27.40
CA ALA A 385 7.79 -16.46 -27.25
C ALA A 385 8.71 -16.36 -26.02
N ASP A 386 9.30 -15.18 -25.80
CA ASP A 386 10.23 -14.90 -24.71
C ASP A 386 10.49 -13.38 -24.62
N ILE A 387 11.43 -12.99 -23.76
CA ILE A 387 11.93 -11.62 -23.61
C ILE A 387 13.43 -11.62 -23.94
N ALA A 388 13.84 -10.73 -24.83
CA ALA A 388 15.25 -10.49 -25.12
C ALA A 388 15.97 -9.89 -23.91
N LEU A 389 17.30 -9.94 -23.92
CA LEU A 389 18.15 -9.47 -22.81
C LEU A 389 17.84 -8.01 -22.40
N ASP A 390 17.48 -7.15 -23.35
CA ASP A 390 17.18 -5.72 -23.14
C ASP A 390 15.75 -5.44 -22.65
N GLY A 391 14.92 -6.47 -22.51
CA GLY A 391 13.52 -6.36 -22.11
C GLY A 391 12.53 -6.28 -23.26
N THR A 392 12.97 -6.30 -24.52
CA THR A 392 12.07 -6.35 -25.67
C THR A 392 11.42 -7.72 -25.83
N LEU A 393 10.13 -7.75 -26.20
CA LEU A 393 9.40 -9.01 -26.40
C LEU A 393 9.79 -9.67 -27.73
N ILE A 394 9.84 -11.00 -27.72
CA ILE A 394 10.01 -11.81 -28.94
C ILE A 394 8.62 -12.24 -29.41
N GLU A 395 8.10 -11.52 -30.41
CA GLU A 395 6.72 -11.69 -30.89
C GLU A 395 6.45 -13.04 -31.54
N ILE A 396 5.22 -13.52 -31.37
CA ILE A 396 4.66 -14.67 -32.08
C ILE A 396 3.31 -14.35 -32.71
N GLN A 397 2.87 -15.22 -33.61
CA GLN A 397 1.59 -15.10 -34.32
C GLN A 397 0.55 -16.01 -33.68
N PRO A 398 -0.74 -15.59 -33.62
CA PRO A 398 -1.84 -16.53 -33.42
C PRO A 398 -1.79 -17.68 -34.44
N TYR A 399 -2.12 -18.90 -34.02
CA TYR A 399 -1.98 -20.05 -34.92
C TYR A 399 -2.98 -20.03 -36.08
N ASP A 400 -4.19 -19.53 -35.86
CA ASP A 400 -5.19 -19.32 -36.91
C ASP A 400 -4.75 -18.29 -37.96
N PHE A 401 -3.92 -17.32 -37.58
CA PHE A 401 -3.26 -16.41 -38.52
C PHE A 401 -2.22 -17.12 -39.38
N VAL A 402 -1.43 -18.03 -38.80
CA VAL A 402 -0.50 -18.89 -39.56
C VAL A 402 -1.26 -19.73 -40.60
N VAL A 403 -2.39 -20.33 -40.21
CA VAL A 403 -3.21 -21.16 -41.12
C VAL A 403 -3.87 -20.34 -42.21
N SER A 404 -4.33 -19.12 -41.90
CA SER A 404 -4.99 -18.23 -42.87
C SER A 404 -4.01 -17.40 -43.73
N GLY A 405 -2.73 -17.36 -43.36
CA GLY A 405 -1.69 -16.58 -44.04
C GLY A 405 -1.69 -15.09 -43.68
N ASP A 406 -2.26 -14.72 -42.53
CA ASP A 406 -2.13 -13.39 -41.95
C ASP A 406 -0.76 -13.30 -41.25
N GLU A 407 0.05 -12.30 -41.61
CA GLU A 407 1.42 -12.15 -41.08
C GLU A 407 1.47 -11.40 -39.75
N ARG A 408 0.34 -10.90 -39.24
CA ARG A 408 0.27 -10.14 -37.99
C ARG A 408 0.63 -11.00 -36.77
N THR A 409 1.32 -10.37 -35.83
CA THR A 409 1.71 -10.93 -34.54
C THR A 409 0.78 -10.43 -33.42
N TYR A 410 0.90 -11.00 -32.22
CA TYR A 410 0.28 -10.39 -31.03
C TYR A 410 0.77 -8.97 -30.76
N GLY A 411 1.97 -8.61 -31.23
CA GLY A 411 2.49 -7.24 -31.26
C GLY A 411 1.65 -6.28 -32.08
N ASP A 412 1.20 -6.73 -33.25
CA ASP A 412 0.30 -5.94 -34.10
C ASP A 412 -1.10 -5.84 -33.49
N ILE A 413 -1.59 -6.92 -32.88
CA ILE A 413 -2.90 -6.97 -32.22
C ILE A 413 -2.96 -6.05 -30.99
N ARG A 414 -1.89 -5.98 -30.19
CA ARG A 414 -1.84 -5.13 -28.99
C ARG A 414 -1.47 -3.67 -29.25
N SER A 415 -1.23 -3.29 -30.51
CA SER A 415 -1.05 -1.87 -30.87
C SER A 415 -2.35 -1.09 -30.65
N PRO A 416 -2.31 0.25 -30.48
CA PRO A 416 -3.54 1.03 -30.36
C PRO A 416 -4.55 0.78 -31.49
N GLU A 417 -4.10 0.66 -32.74
CA GLU A 417 -4.97 0.31 -33.87
C GLU A 417 -5.50 -1.13 -33.79
N GLY A 418 -4.66 -2.08 -33.35
CA GLY A 418 -5.05 -3.47 -33.15
C GLY A 418 -6.10 -3.63 -32.06
N LEU A 419 -5.96 -2.91 -30.95
CA LEU A 419 -6.93 -2.92 -29.84
C LEU A 419 -8.30 -2.37 -30.26
N GLN A 420 -8.33 -1.38 -31.17
CA GLN A 420 -9.60 -0.93 -31.77
C GLN A 420 -10.26 -2.01 -32.65
N GLU A 421 -9.47 -2.89 -33.29
CA GLU A 421 -10.03 -4.08 -33.96
C GLU A 421 -10.53 -5.10 -32.94
N VAL A 422 -9.77 -5.37 -31.87
CA VAL A 422 -10.16 -6.29 -30.78
C VAL A 422 -11.52 -5.88 -30.20
N ALA A 423 -11.73 -4.59 -29.93
CA ALA A 423 -12.98 -4.04 -29.43
C ALA A 423 -14.22 -4.26 -30.33
N THR A 424 -14.04 -4.74 -31.57
CA THR A 424 -15.16 -5.11 -32.44
C THR A 424 -15.68 -6.53 -32.20
N TYR A 425 -14.92 -7.37 -31.50
CA TYR A 425 -15.26 -8.78 -31.27
C TYR A 425 -14.97 -9.29 -29.86
N ALA A 426 -14.32 -8.50 -29.01
CA ALA A 426 -14.02 -8.84 -27.63
C ALA A 426 -14.22 -7.63 -26.71
N ASP A 427 -14.46 -7.93 -25.44
CA ASP A 427 -14.72 -6.97 -24.36
C ASP A 427 -13.47 -6.75 -23.49
N GLY A 428 -12.42 -7.55 -23.69
CA GLY A 428 -11.15 -7.40 -23.00
C GLY A 428 -9.97 -8.10 -23.67
N ILE A 429 -8.80 -7.88 -23.08
CA ILE A 429 -7.56 -8.60 -23.40
C ILE A 429 -7.02 -9.30 -22.15
N GLY A 430 -6.45 -10.48 -22.36
CA GLY A 430 -5.68 -11.20 -21.35
C GLY A 430 -4.22 -11.30 -21.79
N PRO A 431 -3.39 -10.28 -21.54
CA PRO A 431 -1.99 -10.31 -21.96
C PRO A 431 -1.11 -11.10 -20.99
N TRP A 432 -0.03 -11.69 -21.49
CA TRP A 432 1.07 -12.04 -20.61
C TRP A 432 1.56 -10.79 -19.85
N LYS A 433 1.70 -10.88 -18.52
CA LYS A 433 2.01 -9.75 -17.62
C LYS A 433 3.25 -8.97 -18.05
N ARG A 434 4.20 -9.63 -18.71
CA ARG A 434 5.44 -9.02 -19.22
C ARG A 434 5.25 -8.09 -20.42
N MET A 435 4.06 -8.10 -21.04
CA MET A 435 3.65 -7.07 -22.01
C MET A 435 3.29 -5.73 -21.37
N ILE A 436 2.95 -5.75 -20.08
CA ILE A 436 2.65 -4.54 -19.30
C ILE A 436 3.91 -4.07 -18.59
N VAL A 437 4.57 -4.96 -17.83
CA VAL A 437 5.84 -4.67 -17.16
C VAL A 437 6.85 -5.77 -17.49
N SER A 438 7.75 -5.48 -18.43
CA SER A 438 8.78 -6.42 -18.87
C SER A 438 9.92 -6.52 -17.86
N VAL A 439 10.87 -7.43 -18.12
CA VAL A 439 12.08 -7.64 -17.34
C VAL A 439 13.31 -7.67 -18.24
N LYS A 440 14.41 -7.05 -17.80
CA LYS A 440 15.70 -7.02 -18.50
C LYS A 440 16.76 -7.76 -17.71
N GLY A 441 17.59 -8.54 -18.40
CA GLY A 441 18.71 -9.25 -17.79
C GLY A 441 19.94 -8.36 -17.63
N THR A 442 20.84 -8.76 -16.74
CA THR A 442 22.18 -8.18 -16.65
C THR A 442 23.16 -9.11 -17.37
N ASP A 443 24.05 -8.55 -18.20
CA ASP A 443 25.11 -9.29 -18.91
C ASP A 443 26.45 -8.61 -18.61
N ALA A 444 27.04 -8.93 -17.46
CA ALA A 444 28.28 -8.31 -16.99
C ALA A 444 29.52 -8.90 -17.67
N ASP A 445 29.45 -10.14 -18.17
CA ASP A 445 30.57 -10.80 -18.84
C ASP A 445 30.59 -10.61 -20.37
N GLY A 446 29.50 -10.11 -20.94
CA GLY A 446 29.36 -9.73 -22.34
C GLY A 446 29.14 -10.92 -23.27
N ASP A 447 28.62 -12.05 -22.78
CA ASP A 447 28.39 -13.25 -23.58
C ASP A 447 27.04 -13.25 -24.34
N GLY A 448 26.22 -12.22 -24.13
CA GLY A 448 24.91 -12.05 -24.74
C GLY A 448 23.77 -12.79 -24.03
N LYS A 449 24.00 -13.29 -22.82
CA LYS A 449 23.00 -13.95 -21.97
C LYS A 449 22.87 -13.22 -20.64
N ALA A 450 21.75 -13.43 -19.99
CA ALA A 450 21.57 -12.92 -18.64
C ALA A 450 22.40 -13.74 -17.64
N ASP A 451 23.05 -13.04 -16.73
CA ASP A 451 23.81 -13.59 -15.61
C ASP A 451 22.90 -14.21 -14.55
N ASP A 452 23.38 -15.27 -13.90
CA ASP A 452 22.83 -15.76 -12.63
C ASP A 452 23.32 -14.85 -11.50
N ILE A 453 22.47 -13.90 -11.11
CA ILE A 453 22.83 -12.83 -10.17
C ILE A 453 22.71 -13.32 -8.73
N ASN A 454 21.76 -14.20 -8.45
CA ASN A 454 21.52 -14.71 -7.11
C ASN A 454 22.41 -15.93 -6.75
N GLY A 455 23.04 -16.56 -7.74
CA GLY A 455 23.96 -17.68 -7.60
C GLY A 455 23.29 -19.03 -7.36
N ASP A 456 22.02 -19.20 -7.74
CA ASP A 456 21.24 -20.43 -7.53
C ASP A 456 21.44 -21.48 -8.64
N GLY A 457 22.15 -21.13 -9.71
CA GLY A 457 22.46 -21.98 -10.86
C GLY A 457 21.41 -21.94 -11.97
N ALA A 458 20.40 -21.06 -11.90
CA ALA A 458 19.34 -20.94 -12.90
C ALA A 458 18.96 -19.48 -13.18
N VAL A 459 19.18 -19.03 -14.40
CA VAL A 459 18.78 -17.68 -14.84
C VAL A 459 17.27 -17.60 -15.04
N ASN A 460 16.58 -16.82 -14.20
CA ASN A 460 15.12 -16.67 -14.22
C ASN A 460 14.71 -15.21 -13.92
N ASP A 461 13.43 -14.95 -13.60
CA ASP A 461 12.98 -13.57 -13.37
C ASP A 461 13.61 -12.96 -12.10
N ALA A 462 14.02 -13.78 -11.12
CA ALA A 462 14.70 -13.31 -9.91
C ALA A 462 16.07 -12.65 -10.19
N ASP A 463 16.65 -12.89 -11.37
CA ASP A 463 17.92 -12.30 -11.80
C ASP A 463 17.72 -11.02 -12.63
N LYS A 464 16.49 -10.77 -13.07
CA LYS A 464 16.16 -9.71 -14.01
C LYS A 464 15.51 -8.53 -13.28
N MET A 465 15.76 -7.33 -13.79
CA MET A 465 15.17 -6.09 -13.28
C MET A 465 13.94 -5.70 -14.09
N LEU A 466 12.95 -5.09 -13.47
CA LEU A 466 11.79 -4.54 -14.16
C LEU A 466 12.20 -3.44 -15.16
N THR A 467 11.43 -3.34 -16.25
CA THR A 467 11.43 -2.15 -17.12
C THR A 467 10.35 -1.17 -16.67
N GLU A 468 10.35 0.03 -17.26
CA GLU A 468 9.18 0.91 -17.14
C GLU A 468 7.92 0.23 -17.69
N PRO A 469 6.74 0.46 -17.07
CA PRO A 469 5.47 -0.02 -17.60
C PRO A 469 5.17 0.52 -19.00
N THR A 470 4.52 -0.29 -19.83
CA THR A 470 4.01 0.13 -21.14
C THR A 470 2.70 0.90 -20.99
N MET A 471 2.23 1.50 -22.09
CA MET A 471 0.91 2.15 -22.14
C MET A 471 -0.25 1.16 -22.37
N LEU A 472 0.02 -0.14 -22.45
CA LEU A 472 -0.96 -1.15 -22.89
C LEU A 472 -2.28 -1.11 -22.09
N VAL A 473 -2.22 -0.92 -20.78
CA VAL A 473 -3.44 -0.82 -19.96
C VAL A 473 -4.27 0.40 -20.38
N GLN A 474 -3.64 1.56 -20.50
CA GLN A 474 -4.30 2.79 -20.92
C GLN A 474 -4.83 2.69 -22.36
N ASP A 475 -4.03 2.16 -23.29
CA ASP A 475 -4.41 2.02 -24.70
C ASP A 475 -5.61 1.06 -24.85
N ALA A 476 -5.68 0.00 -24.04
CA ALA A 476 -6.82 -0.92 -24.00
C ALA A 476 -8.06 -0.24 -23.41
N HIS A 477 -7.90 0.51 -22.31
CA HIS A 477 -9.00 1.27 -21.70
C HIS A 477 -9.55 2.35 -22.63
N ASP A 478 -8.69 3.04 -23.39
CA ASP A 478 -9.07 4.01 -24.41
C ASP A 478 -9.86 3.36 -25.57
N ALA A 479 -9.67 2.06 -25.80
CA ALA A 479 -10.47 1.24 -26.71
C ALA A 479 -11.72 0.63 -26.06
N GLY A 480 -11.92 0.82 -24.75
CA GLY A 480 -13.05 0.27 -24.00
C GLY A 480 -12.90 -1.20 -23.60
N LEU A 481 -11.67 -1.72 -23.57
CA LEU A 481 -11.36 -3.13 -23.29
C LEU A 481 -10.88 -3.33 -21.85
N LEU A 482 -11.40 -4.34 -21.16
CA LEU A 482 -10.88 -4.82 -19.88
C LEU A 482 -9.48 -5.42 -20.05
N VAL A 483 -8.66 -5.40 -19.00
CA VAL A 483 -7.30 -5.97 -19.00
C VAL A 483 -7.12 -6.97 -17.86
N HIS A 484 -7.01 -8.26 -18.19
CA HIS A 484 -6.84 -9.36 -17.24
C HIS A 484 -5.52 -10.12 -17.46
N PRO A 485 -4.36 -9.59 -17.04
CA PRO A 485 -3.07 -10.23 -17.31
C PRO A 485 -2.87 -11.59 -16.62
N TYR A 486 -2.04 -12.43 -17.24
CA TYR A 486 -1.59 -13.71 -16.71
C TYR A 486 -0.05 -13.83 -16.69
N THR A 487 0.59 -14.63 -15.86
CA THR A 487 0.07 -15.27 -14.64
C THR A 487 0.90 -14.79 -13.45
N PHE A 488 0.22 -14.45 -12.37
CA PHE A 488 0.84 -14.10 -11.09
C PHE A 488 1.13 -15.38 -10.30
N ARG A 489 2.36 -15.49 -9.80
CA ARG A 489 2.88 -16.69 -9.14
C ARG A 489 3.76 -16.29 -7.96
N ASN A 490 3.58 -16.94 -6.83
CA ASN A 490 4.28 -16.59 -5.60
C ASN A 490 5.71 -17.13 -5.55
N GLU A 491 6.03 -18.12 -6.38
CA GLU A 491 7.35 -18.73 -6.38
C GLU A 491 8.39 -17.73 -6.90
N GLY A 492 9.51 -17.60 -6.17
CA GLY A 492 10.53 -16.57 -6.42
C GLY A 492 11.09 -16.57 -7.85
N LEU A 493 11.13 -17.73 -8.52
CA LEU A 493 11.62 -17.83 -9.91
C LEU A 493 10.78 -17.04 -10.94
N TYR A 494 9.55 -16.64 -10.57
CA TYR A 494 8.64 -15.85 -11.39
C TYR A 494 8.55 -14.38 -10.95
N LEU A 495 9.23 -14.01 -9.86
CA LEU A 495 9.24 -12.67 -9.31
C LEU A 495 10.47 -11.95 -9.80
N ALA A 496 10.28 -10.77 -10.38
CA ALA A 496 11.39 -9.90 -10.74
C ALA A 496 12.22 -9.55 -9.51
N ARG A 497 13.53 -9.31 -9.70
CA ARG A 497 14.46 -8.96 -8.62
C ARG A 497 13.98 -7.78 -7.76
N ASP A 498 13.35 -6.79 -8.39
CA ASP A 498 12.83 -5.58 -7.74
C ASP A 498 11.77 -5.87 -6.67
N TYR A 499 11.06 -6.99 -6.76
CA TYR A 499 10.09 -7.39 -5.74
C TYR A 499 10.73 -8.04 -4.51
N ASN A 500 12.04 -8.33 -4.54
CA ASN A 500 12.79 -8.90 -3.42
C ASN A 500 12.15 -10.18 -2.82
N GLY A 501 11.55 -11.01 -3.69
CA GLY A 501 10.88 -12.25 -3.31
C GLY A 501 9.50 -12.07 -2.65
N ASP A 502 8.94 -10.85 -2.61
CA ASP A 502 7.60 -10.58 -2.11
C ASP A 502 6.58 -10.50 -3.27
N PRO A 503 5.72 -11.52 -3.45
CA PRO A 503 4.73 -11.50 -4.53
C PRO A 503 3.67 -10.41 -4.35
N GLU A 504 3.41 -9.93 -3.12
CA GLU A 504 2.40 -8.90 -2.89
C GLU A 504 2.75 -7.57 -3.59
N GLN A 505 4.04 -7.28 -3.76
CA GLN A 505 4.52 -6.11 -4.49
C GLN A 505 4.14 -6.16 -5.97
N GLU A 506 4.18 -7.34 -6.60
CA GLU A 506 3.76 -7.51 -7.98
C GLU A 506 2.26 -7.24 -8.13
N TYR A 507 1.41 -7.80 -7.26
CA TYR A 507 -0.03 -7.49 -7.27
C TYR A 507 -0.30 -6.01 -7.05
N ARG A 508 0.36 -5.36 -6.07
CA ARG A 508 0.18 -3.93 -5.81
C ARG A 508 0.52 -3.10 -7.03
N GLN A 509 1.65 -3.38 -7.70
CA GLN A 509 2.05 -2.64 -8.90
C GLN A 509 0.99 -2.74 -10.01
N PHE A 510 0.51 -3.94 -10.32
CA PHE A 510 -0.45 -4.11 -11.41
C PHE A 510 -1.84 -3.52 -11.07
N ILE A 511 -2.28 -3.60 -9.81
CA ILE A 511 -3.49 -2.88 -9.35
C ILE A 511 -3.33 -1.36 -9.53
N GLN A 512 -2.16 -0.80 -9.19
CA GLN A 512 -1.86 0.63 -9.38
C GLN A 512 -1.78 1.06 -10.85
N LEU A 513 -1.39 0.15 -11.73
CA LEU A 513 -1.39 0.36 -13.18
C LEU A 513 -2.80 0.33 -13.77
N GLY A 514 -3.80 -0.18 -13.03
CA GLY A 514 -5.21 -0.14 -13.44
C GLY A 514 -5.72 -1.41 -14.10
N VAL A 515 -5.07 -2.57 -13.91
CA VAL A 515 -5.61 -3.82 -14.46
C VAL A 515 -6.98 -4.13 -13.85
N ASP A 516 -7.91 -4.65 -14.65
CA ASP A 516 -9.30 -4.91 -14.27
C ASP A 516 -9.48 -6.28 -13.57
N GLY A 517 -8.44 -7.10 -13.59
CA GLY A 517 -8.39 -8.41 -12.99
C GLY A 517 -7.03 -9.04 -13.20
N TYR A 518 -6.79 -10.21 -12.65
CA TYR A 518 -5.55 -10.94 -12.88
C TYR A 518 -5.71 -12.44 -12.65
N PHE A 519 -5.04 -13.20 -13.49
CA PHE A 519 -4.93 -14.66 -13.39
C PHE A 519 -3.81 -15.01 -12.42
N THR A 520 -4.13 -15.80 -11.40
CA THR A 520 -3.17 -16.21 -10.37
C THR A 520 -3.29 -17.68 -10.01
N ASP A 521 -2.13 -18.32 -9.83
CA ASP A 521 -2.03 -19.67 -9.25
C ASP A 521 -2.24 -19.66 -7.72
N PHE A 522 -2.27 -18.47 -7.09
CA PHE A 522 -2.37 -18.22 -5.66
C PHE A 522 -3.48 -17.20 -5.32
N PRO A 523 -4.77 -17.57 -5.46
CA PRO A 523 -5.89 -16.66 -5.22
C PRO A 523 -5.87 -15.96 -3.86
N ALA A 524 -5.39 -16.64 -2.80
CA ALA A 524 -5.32 -16.04 -1.45
C ALA A 524 -4.46 -14.78 -1.40
N THR A 525 -3.34 -14.76 -2.14
CA THR A 525 -2.43 -13.60 -2.16
C THR A 525 -3.06 -12.45 -2.94
N GLY A 526 -3.60 -12.72 -4.12
CA GLY A 526 -4.32 -11.71 -4.92
C GLY A 526 -5.50 -11.10 -4.14
N HIS A 527 -6.37 -11.95 -3.59
CA HIS A 527 -7.51 -11.54 -2.77
C HIS A 527 -7.11 -10.67 -1.58
N LYS A 528 -6.05 -11.05 -0.85
CA LYS A 528 -5.52 -10.24 0.26
C LYS A 528 -5.10 -8.86 -0.22
N VAL A 529 -4.25 -8.78 -1.25
CA VAL A 529 -3.68 -7.49 -1.71
C VAL A 529 -4.78 -6.58 -2.26
N ARG A 530 -5.72 -7.11 -3.05
CA ARG A 530 -6.88 -6.35 -3.51
C ARG A 530 -7.67 -5.79 -2.33
N ASN A 531 -8.03 -6.62 -1.36
CA ASN A 531 -8.87 -6.19 -0.24
C ASN A 531 -8.17 -5.18 0.67
N GLN A 532 -6.84 -5.23 0.80
CA GLN A 532 -6.08 -4.15 1.43
C GLN A 532 -6.23 -2.84 0.66
N ALA A 533 -6.12 -2.87 -0.66
CA ALA A 533 -6.23 -1.67 -1.49
C ALA A 533 -7.62 -1.02 -1.43
N ILE A 534 -8.70 -1.81 -1.37
CA ILE A 534 -10.09 -1.32 -1.48
C ILE A 534 -10.84 -1.21 -0.15
N GLN A 535 -10.17 -1.47 0.98
CA GLN A 535 -10.79 -1.32 2.30
C GLN A 535 -11.34 0.09 2.48
N SER A 536 -12.41 0.29 3.25
CA SER A 536 -13.04 1.62 3.41
C SER A 536 -12.24 2.60 4.27
N GLU A 537 -11.34 2.10 5.11
CA GLU A 537 -10.62 2.87 6.13
C GLU A 537 -9.12 2.58 6.05
N VAL A 538 -8.31 3.54 6.46
CA VAL A 538 -6.87 3.36 6.62
C VAL A 538 -6.60 2.71 7.97
N LYS A 539 -5.91 1.57 7.98
CA LYS A 539 -5.61 0.78 9.17
C LYS A 539 -4.16 0.34 9.20
N SER A 540 -3.47 0.70 10.28
CA SER A 540 -2.15 0.16 10.60
C SER A 540 -2.29 -1.27 11.19
N PRO A 541 -1.18 -2.02 11.32
CA PRO A 541 -1.17 -3.32 12.00
C PRO A 541 -1.57 -3.27 13.48
N ASP A 542 -1.45 -2.12 14.14
CA ASP A 542 -1.77 -1.94 15.57
C ASP A 542 -3.20 -1.42 15.79
N ASN A 543 -3.97 -1.26 14.70
CA ASN A 543 -5.40 -0.97 14.76
C ASN A 543 -6.17 -2.12 15.45
N PRO A 544 -7.13 -1.83 16.35
CA PRO A 544 -7.89 -2.85 17.09
C PRO A 544 -8.58 -3.90 16.20
N ASP A 545 -9.11 -3.53 15.04
CA ASP A 545 -9.78 -4.46 14.14
C ASP A 545 -8.78 -5.39 13.44
N VAL A 546 -7.56 -4.92 13.20
CA VAL A 546 -6.49 -5.75 12.61
C VAL A 546 -5.95 -6.72 13.64
N LEU A 547 -5.71 -6.26 14.87
CA LEU A 547 -5.25 -7.09 15.98
C LEU A 547 -6.22 -8.23 16.32
N THR A 548 -7.52 -8.01 16.11
CA THR A 548 -8.58 -9.00 16.34
C THR A 548 -8.90 -9.85 15.10
N GLY A 549 -8.29 -9.57 13.96
CA GLY A 549 -8.51 -10.27 12.69
C GLY A 549 -9.84 -9.93 11.99
N MET A 550 -10.50 -8.83 12.39
CA MET A 550 -11.71 -8.31 11.75
C MET A 550 -11.40 -7.48 10.50
N ALA A 551 -10.16 -7.02 10.35
CA ALA A 551 -9.70 -6.20 9.23
C ALA A 551 -8.29 -6.63 8.76
N LEU A 552 -7.96 -6.25 7.53
CA LEU A 552 -6.56 -6.25 7.07
C LEU A 552 -5.95 -4.87 7.34
N SER A 553 -4.63 -4.80 7.49
CA SER A 553 -3.92 -3.53 7.44
C SER A 553 -3.66 -3.14 5.98
N ASN A 554 -3.83 -1.87 5.67
CA ASN A 554 -3.47 -1.27 4.38
C ASN A 554 -2.40 -0.18 4.53
N LEU A 555 -1.94 0.08 5.75
CA LEU A 555 -0.85 0.98 6.09
C LEU A 555 0.27 0.20 6.81
N GLY A 556 1.50 0.74 6.78
CA GLY A 556 2.60 0.21 7.59
C GLY A 556 2.39 0.44 9.09
N ARG A 557 3.19 -0.24 9.92
CA ARG A 557 3.27 0.06 11.37
C ARG A 557 4.07 1.35 11.57
N SER A 558 3.59 2.18 12.50
CA SER A 558 4.14 3.51 12.80
C SER A 558 4.27 4.32 11.51
N ARG A 559 3.12 4.61 10.92
CA ARG A 559 2.98 5.25 9.59
C ARG A 559 1.72 6.11 9.50
N GLY A 560 1.04 6.35 10.62
CA GLY A 560 -0.24 7.03 10.64
C GLY A 560 -0.06 8.54 10.61
N PHE A 561 -0.86 9.30 11.37
CA PHE A 561 -0.80 10.75 11.28
C PHE A 561 0.37 11.32 12.08
N GLU A 562 1.50 11.54 11.40
CA GLU A 562 2.62 12.33 11.94
C GLU A 562 2.29 13.83 11.96
N GLY A 563 1.64 14.32 10.91
CA GLY A 563 1.45 15.77 10.72
C GLY A 563 -0.01 16.18 10.84
N LEU A 564 -0.26 17.31 11.51
CA LEU A 564 -1.59 17.90 11.60
C LEU A 564 -1.53 19.42 11.54
N ALA A 565 -2.07 20.02 10.48
CA ALA A 565 -2.20 21.47 10.37
C ALA A 565 -3.67 21.89 10.47
N ILE A 566 -3.91 23.14 10.85
CA ILE A 566 -5.22 23.77 10.80
C ILE A 566 -5.14 25.01 9.91
N ASN A 567 -6.16 25.22 9.06
CA ASN A 567 -6.18 26.37 8.17
C ASN A 567 -6.25 27.69 8.96
N PRO A 568 -5.88 28.85 8.35
CA PRO A 568 -5.89 30.14 9.06
C PRO A 568 -7.26 30.53 9.66
N ASP A 569 -8.37 30.16 9.02
CA ASP A 569 -9.73 30.38 9.53
C ASP A 569 -10.13 29.44 10.68
N ARG A 570 -9.34 28.40 10.95
CA ARG A 570 -9.62 27.35 11.93
C ARG A 570 -10.96 26.65 11.75
N THR A 571 -11.31 26.40 10.49
CA THR A 571 -12.51 25.68 10.07
C THR A 571 -12.19 24.30 9.54
N LYS A 572 -10.93 24.05 9.17
CA LYS A 572 -10.48 22.83 8.51
C LYS A 572 -9.16 22.34 9.08
N ILE A 573 -9.06 21.04 9.24
CA ILE A 573 -7.85 20.33 9.66
C ILE A 573 -7.30 19.56 8.48
N TYR A 574 -5.97 19.51 8.37
CA TYR A 574 -5.23 18.81 7.34
C TYR A 574 -4.30 17.77 7.96
N PRO A 575 -4.76 16.53 8.09
CA PRO A 575 -3.93 15.41 8.52
C PRO A 575 -3.00 14.93 7.40
N LEU A 576 -1.76 14.65 7.74
CA LEU A 576 -0.74 14.13 6.84
C LEU A 576 -0.20 12.80 7.39
N LEU A 577 -0.31 11.73 6.60
CA LEU A 577 0.26 10.44 6.96
C LEU A 577 1.78 10.43 6.87
N GLU A 578 2.44 9.60 7.68
CA GLU A 578 3.89 9.37 7.63
C GLU A 578 4.28 8.30 6.59
N GLY A 579 3.35 7.40 6.24
CA GLY A 579 3.56 6.34 5.25
C GLY A 579 2.52 6.26 4.14
N SER A 580 2.91 5.60 3.06
CA SER A 580 2.02 5.31 1.93
C SER A 580 0.99 4.24 2.28
N VAL A 581 -0.26 4.45 1.85
CA VAL A 581 -1.31 3.44 1.92
C VAL A 581 -1.16 2.48 0.74
N THR A 582 -1.54 1.22 0.93
CA THR A 582 -1.56 0.20 -0.12
C THR A 582 -2.38 0.71 -1.32
N GLY A 583 -1.74 0.78 -2.48
CA GLY A 583 -2.35 1.32 -3.70
C GLY A 583 -1.91 2.74 -4.04
N ASP A 584 -1.21 3.44 -3.16
CA ASP A 584 -0.66 4.77 -3.45
C ASP A 584 0.55 4.71 -4.38
N PRO A 585 0.81 5.78 -5.16
CA PRO A 585 2.06 5.93 -5.90
C PRO A 585 3.29 5.79 -4.98
N SER A 586 4.45 5.45 -5.55
CA SER A 586 5.70 5.37 -4.78
C SER A 586 6.04 6.69 -4.10
N ASN A 587 6.57 6.63 -2.88
CA ASN A 587 6.98 7.80 -2.08
C ASN A 587 5.87 8.83 -1.84
N ALA A 588 4.59 8.42 -1.90
CA ALA A 588 3.46 9.31 -1.76
C ALA A 588 2.83 9.20 -0.37
N LEU A 589 2.75 10.32 0.34
CA LEU A 589 2.05 10.43 1.62
C LEU A 589 0.76 11.22 1.43
N ARG A 590 -0.36 10.72 1.95
CA ARG A 590 -1.68 11.33 1.73
C ARG A 590 -1.87 12.55 2.63
N ILE A 591 -2.37 13.63 2.05
CA ILE A 591 -2.85 14.82 2.75
C ILE A 591 -4.39 14.81 2.70
N TYR A 592 -5.03 14.73 3.86
CA TYR A 592 -6.49 14.75 4.00
C TYR A 592 -7.01 16.15 4.30
N GLU A 593 -8.30 16.37 4.11
CA GLU A 593 -9.03 17.52 4.63
C GLU A 593 -10.19 17.02 5.50
N TYR A 594 -10.31 17.58 6.70
CA TYR A 594 -11.42 17.36 7.61
C TYR A 594 -12.10 18.70 7.92
N ASP A 595 -13.41 18.79 7.70
CA ASP A 595 -14.19 20.01 7.93
C ASP A 595 -14.84 19.96 9.32
N LEU A 596 -14.52 20.95 10.15
CA LEU A 596 -14.99 21.01 11.54
C LEU A 596 -16.49 21.33 11.66
N ALA A 597 -17.07 22.00 10.67
CA ALA A 597 -18.48 22.36 10.70
C ALA A 597 -19.38 21.16 10.35
N THR A 598 -18.94 20.32 9.41
CA THR A 598 -19.67 19.10 9.04
C THR A 598 -19.27 17.88 9.85
N ALA A 599 -18.09 17.92 10.51
CA ALA A 599 -17.47 16.79 11.19
C ALA A 599 -17.23 15.59 10.24
N GLU A 600 -16.77 15.88 9.03
CA GLU A 600 -16.55 14.89 7.98
C GLU A 600 -15.21 15.10 7.28
N PHE A 601 -14.56 14.00 6.91
CA PHE A 601 -13.49 14.01 5.93
C PHE A 601 -14.05 14.33 4.54
N SER A 602 -13.28 15.07 3.73
CA SER A 602 -13.52 15.23 2.30
C SER A 602 -13.55 13.87 1.59
N ASP A 603 -14.34 13.77 0.50
CA ASP A 603 -14.37 12.61 -0.39
C ASP A 603 -13.13 12.52 -1.30
N LYS A 604 -12.27 13.54 -1.25
CA LYS A 604 -11.02 13.65 -2.00
C LYS A 604 -9.87 14.03 -1.09
N LEU A 605 -8.70 13.52 -1.43
CA LEU A 605 -7.43 14.00 -0.88
C LEU A 605 -7.17 15.43 -1.35
N ILE A 606 -6.47 16.20 -0.51
CA ILE A 606 -5.86 17.45 -0.95
C ILE A 606 -4.81 17.14 -2.01
N GLY A 607 -3.97 16.12 -1.77
CA GLY A 607 -2.93 15.67 -2.68
C GLY A 607 -1.96 14.74 -1.98
N TYR A 608 -0.80 14.52 -2.61
CA TYR A 608 0.28 13.71 -2.09
C TYR A 608 1.52 14.55 -1.78
N TYR A 609 2.09 14.37 -0.60
CA TYR A 609 3.45 14.81 -0.31
C TYR A 609 4.45 13.79 -0.89
N ARG A 610 5.44 14.26 -1.67
CA ARG A 610 6.51 13.42 -2.22
C ARG A 610 7.73 13.37 -1.29
N LEU A 611 8.01 12.20 -0.73
CA LEU A 611 9.28 11.94 -0.04
C LEU A 611 10.46 11.98 -1.03
N GLU A 612 11.59 12.53 -0.61
CA GLU A 612 12.86 12.43 -1.37
C GLU A 612 13.35 10.99 -1.48
N SER A 613 13.07 10.18 -0.45
CA SER A 613 13.40 8.75 -0.39
C SER A 613 12.29 7.99 0.34
N PRO A 614 11.93 6.76 -0.08
CA PRO A 614 10.98 5.93 0.66
C PRO A 614 11.45 5.54 2.06
N SER A 615 12.75 5.72 2.37
CA SER A 615 13.31 5.47 3.69
C SER A 615 13.22 6.66 4.64
N ASN A 616 12.81 7.82 4.12
CA ASN A 616 12.60 9.02 4.92
C ASN A 616 11.23 8.97 5.60
N ALA A 617 11.08 9.83 6.57
CA ALA A 617 9.87 10.07 7.32
C ALA A 617 9.62 11.57 7.37
N ILE A 618 8.36 11.97 7.55
CA ILE A 618 8.06 13.34 7.95
C ILE A 618 8.28 13.49 9.47
N GLY A 619 8.07 14.68 10.01
CA GLY A 619 8.16 14.89 11.46
C GLY A 619 7.10 15.85 12.00
N ASP A 620 6.79 16.93 11.27
CA ASP A 620 5.66 17.80 11.64
C ASP A 620 5.16 18.56 10.40
N PHE A 621 3.98 19.16 10.51
CA PHE A 621 3.24 19.83 9.46
C PHE A 621 2.49 21.06 9.98
N THR A 622 2.84 22.27 9.51
CA THR A 622 2.26 23.52 10.04
C THR A 622 1.90 24.54 8.96
N VAL A 623 0.95 25.42 9.26
CA VAL A 623 0.35 26.37 8.30
C VAL A 623 1.19 27.63 8.11
N ILE A 624 1.22 28.15 6.87
CA ILE A 624 1.73 29.49 6.53
C ILE A 624 0.55 30.41 6.13
N ASN A 625 -0.30 29.94 5.22
CA ASN A 625 -1.49 30.64 4.74
C ASN A 625 -2.54 29.64 4.24
N ASP A 626 -3.55 30.10 3.50
CA ASP A 626 -4.64 29.24 3.03
C ASP A 626 -4.18 28.08 2.12
N ASN A 627 -3.03 28.20 1.45
CA ASN A 627 -2.54 27.20 0.50
C ASN A 627 -1.16 26.64 0.84
N GLU A 628 -0.34 27.40 1.58
CA GLU A 628 1.05 27.05 1.84
C GLU A 628 1.26 26.56 3.28
N TYR A 629 2.09 25.53 3.41
CA TYR A 629 2.39 24.85 4.67
C TYR A 629 3.87 24.45 4.71
N LEU A 630 4.42 24.23 5.90
CA LEU A 630 5.76 23.66 6.10
C LEU A 630 5.68 22.21 6.58
N VAL A 631 6.60 21.38 6.10
CA VAL A 631 6.75 19.97 6.45
C VAL A 631 8.22 19.69 6.81
N ILE A 632 8.48 19.04 7.95
CA ILE A 632 9.79 18.44 8.22
C ILE A 632 9.88 17.11 7.48
N GLU A 633 11.02 16.84 6.84
CA GLU A 633 11.38 15.52 6.33
C GLU A 633 12.79 15.14 6.76
N ARG A 634 12.95 13.90 7.23
CA ARG A 634 14.17 13.40 7.85
C ARG A 634 14.46 11.95 7.46
N ASP A 635 15.75 11.60 7.42
CA ASP A 635 16.15 10.19 7.44
C ASP A 635 15.97 9.60 8.85
N ASN A 636 16.09 8.28 8.97
CA ASN A 636 16.05 7.57 10.26
C ASN A 636 17.41 7.51 10.97
N ASN A 637 18.43 8.25 10.49
CA ASN A 637 19.76 8.24 11.07
C ASN A 637 19.93 9.35 12.10
N GLN A 638 20.96 9.22 12.94
CA GLN A 638 21.33 10.20 13.96
C GLN A 638 22.85 10.38 14.08
N GLY A 639 23.29 11.42 14.77
CA GLY A 639 24.70 11.77 14.95
C GLY A 639 25.44 11.91 13.62
N LEU A 640 26.66 11.38 13.55
CA LEU A 640 27.49 11.42 12.34
C LEU A 640 26.90 10.62 11.16
N ALA A 641 25.95 9.72 11.43
CA ALA A 641 25.27 8.94 10.41
C ALA A 641 24.11 9.73 9.76
N ALA A 642 23.60 10.80 10.38
CA ALA A 642 22.58 11.66 9.78
C ALA A 642 23.07 12.21 8.43
N LYS A 643 22.20 12.15 7.43
CA LYS A 643 22.45 12.62 6.05
C LYS A 643 21.38 13.57 5.54
N PHE A 644 20.16 13.48 6.07
CA PHE A 644 19.04 14.25 5.56
C PHE A 644 18.11 14.69 6.70
N LYS A 645 18.01 16.00 6.94
CA LYS A 645 17.06 16.64 7.86
C LYS A 645 16.69 18.01 7.26
N LYS A 646 15.49 18.17 6.71
CA LYS A 646 15.12 19.37 5.95
C LYS A 646 13.70 19.80 6.25
N ILE A 647 13.43 21.08 6.02
CA ILE A 647 12.09 21.64 6.04
C ILE A 647 11.73 22.07 4.63
N TYR A 648 10.55 21.67 4.19
CA TYR A 648 9.99 22.02 2.90
C TYR A 648 8.73 22.84 3.06
N LYS A 649 8.53 23.81 2.17
CA LYS A 649 7.24 24.43 1.92
C LYS A 649 6.49 23.62 0.88
N VAL A 650 5.21 23.37 1.11
CA VAL A 650 4.30 22.78 0.12
C VAL A 650 3.17 23.73 -0.21
N ASP A 651 2.69 23.70 -1.46
CA ASP A 651 1.60 24.52 -1.97
C ASP A 651 0.46 23.64 -2.47
N PHE A 652 -0.68 23.67 -1.77
CA PHE A 652 -1.86 22.86 -2.08
C PHE A 652 -2.56 23.30 -3.38
N SER A 653 -2.34 24.54 -3.82
CA SER A 653 -2.93 25.07 -5.05
C SER A 653 -2.22 24.59 -6.32
N GLN A 654 -1.08 23.92 -6.18
CA GLN A 654 -0.25 23.45 -7.29
C GLN A 654 0.02 21.95 -7.17
N GLN A 655 -0.44 21.19 -8.16
CA GLN A 655 -0.27 19.73 -8.20
C GLN A 655 0.19 19.26 -9.58
N ASP A 656 1.01 18.21 -9.61
CA ASP A 656 1.34 17.49 -10.85
C ASP A 656 0.19 16.57 -11.30
N ASP A 657 0.30 15.99 -12.50
CA ASP A 657 -0.72 15.08 -13.06
C ASP A 657 -0.95 13.80 -12.23
N LYS A 658 -0.07 13.52 -11.26
CA LYS A 658 -0.17 12.39 -10.33
C LYS A 658 -0.70 12.82 -8.96
N GLY A 659 -1.05 14.09 -8.78
CA GLY A 659 -1.61 14.66 -7.55
C GLY A 659 -0.57 15.01 -6.49
N TYR A 660 0.73 15.05 -6.81
CA TYR A 660 1.73 15.51 -5.85
C TYR A 660 1.72 17.03 -5.74
N VAL A 661 1.70 17.55 -4.51
CA VAL A 661 1.78 19.00 -4.26
C VAL A 661 3.18 19.53 -4.58
N GLU A 662 3.26 20.76 -5.07
CA GLU A 662 4.56 21.42 -5.29
C GLU A 662 5.31 21.55 -3.95
N LYS A 663 6.63 21.28 -3.98
CA LYS A 663 7.50 21.22 -2.80
C LYS A 663 8.77 22.02 -3.03
N GLN A 664 9.11 22.90 -2.09
CA GLN A 664 10.31 23.76 -2.13
C GLN A 664 11.09 23.68 -0.82
N GLU A 665 12.40 23.46 -0.88
CA GLU A 665 13.26 23.47 0.32
C GLU A 665 13.32 24.87 0.96
N VAL A 666 13.15 24.93 2.28
CA VAL A 666 13.16 26.16 3.10
C VAL A 666 14.35 26.16 4.06
N ALA A 667 14.67 25.03 4.70
CA ALA A 667 15.80 24.92 5.61
C ALA A 667 16.49 23.55 5.54
N ASP A 668 17.81 23.54 5.77
CA ASP A 668 18.62 22.33 6.00
C ASP A 668 19.04 22.30 7.47
N LEU A 669 18.45 21.39 8.25
CA LEU A 669 18.66 21.28 9.70
C LEU A 669 20.02 20.67 10.07
N LEU A 670 20.78 20.17 9.08
CA LEU A 670 22.18 19.78 9.26
C LEU A 670 23.16 20.91 8.91
N ASN A 671 22.68 22.09 8.53
CA ASN A 671 23.50 23.23 8.14
C ASN A 671 22.91 24.57 8.59
N ILE A 672 22.77 24.76 9.90
CA ILE A 672 22.27 26.01 10.50
C ILE A 672 23.47 26.89 10.89
N GLN A 673 23.46 28.16 10.50
CA GLN A 673 24.52 29.10 10.90
C GLN A 673 24.30 29.53 12.35
N ASP A 674 25.34 29.43 13.19
CA ASP A 674 25.35 29.88 14.59
C ASP A 674 26.57 30.79 14.81
N PRO A 675 26.63 31.97 14.15
CA PRO A 675 27.80 32.86 14.22
C PRO A 675 28.05 33.41 15.64
N ASP A 676 27.04 33.31 16.49
CA ASP A 676 26.96 33.88 17.81
C ASP A 676 27.13 32.84 18.93
N ASP A 677 27.33 31.56 18.57
CA ASP A 677 27.51 30.44 19.49
C ASP A 677 26.38 30.35 20.53
N LEU A 678 25.12 30.53 20.09
CA LEU A 678 23.93 30.45 20.95
C LEU A 678 23.76 29.04 21.53
N SER A 679 24.23 28.02 20.81
CA SER A 679 24.28 26.64 21.27
C SER A 679 25.37 26.39 22.32
N GLN A 680 26.41 27.24 22.39
CA GLN A 680 27.59 27.13 23.27
C GLN A 680 28.44 25.89 23.02
N ASP A 681 28.50 25.41 21.78
CA ASP A 681 29.34 24.29 21.36
C ASP A 681 30.70 24.75 20.78
N GLY A 682 30.89 26.06 20.60
CA GLY A 682 32.09 26.68 20.05
C GLY A 682 32.20 26.57 18.52
N SER A 683 31.15 26.10 17.85
CA SER A 683 31.05 25.98 16.40
C SER A 683 30.33 27.21 15.81
N PRO A 684 30.74 27.71 14.64
CA PRO A 684 29.99 28.74 13.92
C PRO A 684 28.73 28.18 13.23
N THR A 685 28.47 26.88 13.36
CA THR A 685 27.33 26.18 12.76
C THR A 685 26.73 25.23 13.77
N TYR A 686 25.41 25.27 13.87
CA TYR A 686 24.59 24.33 14.63
C TYR A 686 23.98 23.28 13.70
N GLN A 687 23.72 22.08 14.22
CA GLN A 687 23.09 20.99 13.50
C GLN A 687 22.10 20.30 14.42
N MET A 688 21.01 19.76 13.88
CA MET A 688 20.07 18.88 14.57
C MET A 688 20.26 17.43 14.08
N PRO A 689 21.29 16.70 14.55
CA PRO A 689 21.58 15.35 14.07
C PRO A 689 20.72 14.29 14.80
N PHE A 690 19.48 14.62 15.15
CA PHE A 690 18.60 13.77 15.92
C PHE A 690 17.91 12.74 15.04
N GLN A 691 17.56 11.59 15.63
CA GLN A 691 16.83 10.54 14.91
C GLN A 691 15.49 11.09 14.41
N THR A 692 14.75 11.71 15.33
CA THR A 692 13.46 12.37 15.11
C THR A 692 13.59 13.87 15.33
N ILE A 693 12.81 14.63 14.56
CA ILE A 693 12.65 16.09 14.67
C ILE A 693 11.19 16.34 14.32
N GLU A 694 10.36 16.62 15.32
CA GLU A 694 8.90 16.45 15.23
C GLU A 694 8.12 17.66 15.75
N ASP A 695 8.80 18.77 16.04
CA ASP A 695 8.13 20.00 16.43
C ASP A 695 8.46 21.11 15.43
N LEU A 696 7.42 21.72 14.83
CA LEU A 696 7.52 22.83 13.89
C LEU A 696 6.40 23.85 14.08
N LEU A 697 6.78 25.11 14.31
CA LEU A 697 5.81 26.20 14.44
C LEU A 697 6.29 27.46 13.71
N VAL A 698 5.40 28.08 12.92
CA VAL A 698 5.69 29.40 12.34
C VAL A 698 5.46 30.47 13.40
N ILE A 699 6.51 31.22 13.73
CA ILE A 699 6.44 32.33 14.70
C ILE A 699 6.04 33.61 13.99
N ASP A 700 6.75 33.96 12.91
CA ASP A 700 6.46 35.09 12.05
C ASP A 700 6.94 34.83 10.61
N SER A 701 6.83 35.83 9.73
CA SER A 701 7.18 35.68 8.31
C SER A 701 8.65 35.28 8.06
N GLN A 702 9.56 35.44 9.02
CA GLN A 702 10.98 35.12 8.88
C GLN A 702 11.51 34.18 9.96
N THR A 703 10.69 33.78 10.95
CA THR A 703 11.13 32.93 12.04
C THR A 703 10.22 31.73 12.27
N ILE A 704 10.85 30.59 12.54
CA ILE A 704 10.18 29.33 12.87
C ILE A 704 10.79 28.74 14.16
N LEU A 705 9.99 28.04 14.95
CA LEU A 705 10.44 27.19 16.03
C LEU A 705 10.60 25.76 15.52
N VAL A 706 11.68 25.11 15.92
CA VAL A 706 11.92 23.69 15.65
C VAL A 706 12.41 23.03 16.93
N ALA A 707 11.94 21.83 17.24
CA ALA A 707 12.49 21.02 18.32
C ALA A 707 12.56 19.54 17.94
N ASN A 708 13.39 18.80 18.67
CA ASN A 708 13.50 17.36 18.49
C ASN A 708 12.67 16.59 19.50
N ASP A 709 12.08 15.48 19.04
CA ASP A 709 11.85 14.34 19.89
C ASP A 709 13.21 13.68 20.21
N ASN A 710 13.40 13.28 21.46
CA ASN A 710 14.59 12.59 21.92
C ASN A 710 14.38 11.08 22.13
N ASN A 711 13.22 10.53 21.71
CA ASN A 711 12.82 9.13 21.85
C ASN A 711 13.23 8.56 23.21
N TYR A 712 12.83 9.20 24.31
CA TYR A 712 13.46 8.91 25.60
C TYR A 712 13.28 7.44 26.02
N PRO A 713 14.34 6.74 26.50
CA PRO A 713 15.74 7.15 26.64
C PRO A 713 16.66 6.56 25.55
N PHE A 714 16.16 6.31 24.33
CA PHE A 714 16.80 5.51 23.28
C PHE A 714 17.76 6.31 22.37
N SER A 715 17.46 7.56 22.04
CA SER A 715 18.28 8.34 21.10
C SER A 715 19.55 8.94 21.73
N VAL A 716 20.61 8.99 20.92
CA VAL A 716 21.99 9.36 21.25
C VAL A 716 22.63 10.08 20.05
N GLY A 717 21.95 11.08 19.51
CA GLY A 717 22.39 11.93 18.41
C GLY A 717 23.65 12.74 18.77
N ARG A 718 23.82 13.10 20.04
CA ARG A 718 25.06 13.72 20.58
C ARG A 718 25.76 12.80 21.61
N PRO A 719 26.47 11.75 21.16
CA PRO A 719 27.10 10.79 22.06
C PRO A 719 28.18 11.43 22.95
N PRO A 720 28.41 10.89 24.17
CA PRO A 720 27.87 9.63 24.69
C PRO A 720 26.58 9.76 25.51
N ALA A 721 26.01 10.96 25.65
CA ALA A 721 24.80 11.18 26.44
C ALA A 721 23.54 10.89 25.60
N ILE A 722 22.46 10.51 26.28
CA ILE A 722 21.13 10.52 25.65
C ILE A 722 20.76 11.95 25.27
N ASP A 723 19.93 12.08 24.24
CA ASP A 723 19.56 13.39 23.73
C ASP A 723 18.65 14.16 24.70
N ASN A 724 18.95 15.44 24.86
CA ASN A 724 18.03 16.40 25.44
C ASN A 724 16.96 16.79 24.40
N ASN A 725 15.88 17.42 24.82
CA ASN A 725 15.03 18.17 23.87
C ASN A 725 15.67 19.55 23.69
N GLU A 726 16.22 19.78 22.49
CA GLU A 726 16.74 21.07 22.04
C GLU A 726 15.61 21.81 21.30
N ILE A 727 15.24 22.98 21.81
CA ILE A 727 14.22 23.85 21.23
C ILE A 727 14.95 25.05 20.64
N VAL A 728 14.80 25.25 19.32
CA VAL A 728 15.51 26.28 18.58
C VAL A 728 14.55 27.20 17.84
N VAL A 729 14.94 28.46 17.73
CA VAL A 729 14.29 29.43 16.83
C VAL A 729 15.24 29.66 15.67
N LEU A 730 14.73 29.48 14.46
CA LEU A 730 15.49 29.61 13.22
C LEU A 730 15.01 30.83 12.43
N GLY A 731 15.96 31.63 11.98
CA GLY A 731 15.73 32.70 11.02
C GLY A 731 15.89 32.19 9.59
N LEU A 732 14.87 32.43 8.77
CA LEU A 732 14.84 32.08 7.35
C LEU A 732 15.46 33.20 6.50
N SER A 733 16.17 32.82 5.44
CA SER A 733 16.76 33.78 4.50
C SER A 733 15.72 34.48 3.63
N GLU A 734 14.63 33.78 3.30
CA GLU A 734 13.51 34.31 2.53
C GLU A 734 12.25 34.35 3.41
N PRO A 735 11.47 35.43 3.37
CA PRO A 735 10.24 35.52 4.12
C PRO A 735 9.16 34.58 3.55
N LEU A 736 8.39 33.98 4.44
CA LEU A 736 7.13 33.29 4.18
C LEU A 736 6.02 34.30 3.86
N ASP A 737 5.10 33.93 2.97
CA ASP A 737 3.87 34.71 2.72
C ASP A 737 2.84 34.45 3.84
N LEU A 738 3.16 34.91 5.04
CA LEU A 738 2.44 34.57 6.26
C LEU A 738 1.08 35.25 6.32
N ASP A 739 0.02 34.46 6.51
CA ASP A 739 -1.30 34.99 6.80
C ASP A 739 -1.32 35.69 8.18
N PRO A 740 -1.93 36.88 8.31
CA PRO A 740 -1.94 37.63 9.56
C PRO A 740 -2.63 36.93 10.74
N ARG A 741 -3.42 35.87 10.49
CA ARG A 741 -4.07 35.02 11.51
C ARG A 741 -3.16 33.91 12.03
N VAL A 742 -1.98 33.72 11.43
CA VAL A 742 -1.01 32.66 11.77
C VAL A 742 0.17 33.25 12.55
N GLY A 743 0.80 32.43 13.38
CA GLY A 743 1.95 32.80 14.20
C GLY A 743 1.61 33.74 15.37
N LEU A 744 2.63 34.43 15.88
CA LEU A 744 2.52 35.31 17.05
C LEU A 744 1.53 36.48 16.83
N ALA A 745 1.36 36.93 15.58
CA ALA A 745 0.40 37.97 15.24
C ALA A 745 -1.06 37.48 15.40
N GLY A 746 -1.32 36.21 15.11
CA GLY A 746 -2.63 35.57 15.22
C GLY A 746 -3.05 35.19 16.64
N LEU A 747 -2.11 35.16 17.58
CA LEU A 747 -2.34 34.77 18.98
C LEU A 747 -3.36 35.66 19.72
N LEU A 748 -3.53 36.92 19.29
CA LEU A 748 -4.55 37.83 19.84
C LEU A 748 -5.98 37.33 19.59
N ASP A 749 -6.21 36.48 18.58
CA ASP A 749 -7.49 35.82 18.31
C ASP A 749 -7.61 34.47 19.07
N GLN A 750 -6.48 33.78 19.33
CA GLN A 750 -6.41 32.55 20.13
C GLN A 750 -6.60 32.76 21.64
N ALA A 751 -6.14 33.87 22.20
CA ALA A 751 -6.32 34.17 23.63
C ALA A 751 -7.80 34.26 24.04
N SER A 752 -8.69 34.61 23.11
CA SER A 752 -10.15 34.54 23.26
C SER A 752 -10.72 33.12 23.28
N LEU A 753 -10.05 32.16 22.60
CA LEU A 753 -10.49 30.76 22.49
C LEU A 753 -10.16 29.96 23.76
N MET A 754 -8.99 30.17 24.36
CA MET A 754 -8.62 29.51 25.63
C MET A 754 -9.19 30.18 26.90
N ALA A 755 -9.69 31.42 26.81
CA ALA A 755 -10.32 32.12 27.95
C ALA A 755 -11.69 31.55 28.38
N LEU A 756 -12.16 30.44 27.77
CA LEU A 756 -13.43 29.78 28.10
C LEU A 756 -13.30 28.57 29.04
N ALA A 757 -12.11 28.28 29.58
CA ALA A 757 -11.96 27.25 30.61
C ALA A 757 -12.63 27.68 31.95
N PRO A 758 -13.40 26.78 32.63
CA PRO A 758 -14.04 27.11 33.89
C PRO A 758 -12.99 27.34 34.99
N SER A 759 -13.27 28.30 35.88
CA SER A 759 -12.43 28.60 37.03
C SER A 759 -12.11 27.32 37.83
N PRO A 760 -10.87 27.18 38.36
CA PRO A 760 -10.51 26.03 39.17
C PRO A 760 -11.48 25.94 40.37
N MET A 761 -12.16 24.80 40.50
CA MET A 761 -12.95 24.53 41.70
C MET A 761 -12.02 24.46 42.91
N SER A 762 -12.32 25.31 43.89
CA SER A 762 -11.67 25.45 45.20
C SER A 762 -11.74 24.19 46.05
#